data_AF-A0A8T0HBU2-F1
#
_entry.id   AF-A0A8T0HBU2-F1
#
_cell.length_a   1.000
_cell.length_b   1.000
_cell.length_c   1.000
_cell.angle_alpha   90.00
_cell.angle_beta   90.00
_cell.angle_gamma   90.00
#
_symmetry.space_group_name_H-M   'P 1'
#
loop_
_entity.id
_entity.type
_entity.pdbx_description
1 polymer ?
#
loop_
_entity_poly.entity_id
_entity_poly.type
_entity_poly.pdbx_seq_one_letter_code
_entity_poly.pdbx_strand_id
1 'polypeptide(L)'
;MAFCWFAEGTTTAAEPTINVEDFVEIGTIAETHGIYGELRVRSLTDFPQERFETPGTRWIKRILMGRPSITQVELVEGREIIGKQSSWLVTLEGFDTPEKASELQGATMLVRADDRPASLGEEEDYIPDLVGMDVIIEETKEKIGTIVDIHNSGASDLLRVQLTASKRGKDVLIWIPFVKDIVPVVDIEAKRVEIRPPEGLLDLNVPSEGLTRKEMRKEERKRKAIFSAIRKRLTALGQAHVLDGLTTGDETQRQALMDQLMTIDFGRLQQALQHAFGLLSSDSVAGELQPPPTIPQANWADFESWTNTKKYKKRPANSDNDTARWWFKGLQLVADGEVAVVVLAGGQATRLGPGGPPVKGMLELNLPEAKSLFEIQAERLLLVQELASQVYPEAAPQIPWIVLTSDATDAPTRAFFDEKEYFGLDESQVWFVKQDSLPCVDLEEGHNILLESPWKLAVAPTGNGGLFSALHAQNIVDRLSEEGVRYVQVYSVDNALVRVGDPVFFGYAHEKEADVGVKVVKRNSPDEAVGVVCLHKDSEENPTHEDLDTSSEDDSESDDTDMTRESSTSSYYGVLEYNEMTDTLRTAKEGDDLVYRAAHICVNLFSVDYLMKLANPKLELGFHTALKRIPFMKEDESGEWATHVPDQPNGIKLEQFIFDAFKHCDPEKVALLEVNRNEEFAPIKNASGEGIPDTAETARDMLLALQNRLSSTSPEAGQDGETNSSLLRAYICGI
;
A
#
# COMPACT_ATOMS: atom_id res chain seq x y z
N MET A 1 52.95 45.33 22.53
CA MET A 1 52.66 46.70 23.01
C MET A 1 51.56 46.61 24.03
N ALA A 2 51.83 47.03 25.26
CA ALA A 2 50.86 47.13 26.34
C ALA A 2 49.98 48.37 26.15
N PHE A 3 48.72 48.31 26.60
CA PHE A 3 48.09 49.39 27.36
C PHE A 3 47.00 48.84 28.29
N CYS A 4 46.98 49.39 29.51
CA CYS A 4 46.21 49.01 30.69
C CYS A 4 44.99 49.93 30.92
N TRP A 5 43.93 49.33 31.49
CA TRP A 5 43.07 49.75 32.63
C TRP A 5 42.32 51.10 32.69
N PHE A 6 41.00 51.03 32.95
CA PHE A 6 40.20 51.42 34.16
C PHE A 6 38.71 51.49 33.74
N ALA A 7 37.80 50.61 34.16
CA ALA A 7 37.02 50.60 35.40
C ALA A 7 36.23 51.89 35.67
N GLU A 8 34.89 51.82 35.58
CA GLU A 8 33.92 52.32 36.59
C GLU A 8 32.48 51.94 36.18
N GLY A 9 31.68 51.54 37.18
CA GLY A 9 30.42 50.84 37.01
C GLY A 9 29.25 51.72 36.59
N THR A 10 28.34 51.10 35.85
CA THR A 10 26.91 51.40 35.93
C THR A 10 26.21 50.10 36.28
N THR A 11 25.49 50.13 37.40
CA THR A 11 24.57 49.09 37.84
C THR A 11 23.46 48.96 36.80
N THR A 12 23.57 48.02 35.86
CA THR A 12 22.41 47.56 35.11
C THR A 12 21.72 46.49 35.94
N ALA A 13 20.46 46.75 36.29
CA ALA A 13 19.59 45.83 36.97
C ALA A 13 19.67 44.44 36.31
N ALA A 14 19.74 43.39 37.11
CA ALA A 14 19.58 42.03 36.61
C ALA A 14 18.27 41.95 35.81
N GLU A 15 18.37 41.64 34.52
CA GLU A 15 17.20 41.32 33.72
C GLU A 15 16.46 40.18 34.43
N PRO A 16 15.14 40.30 34.67
CA PRO A 16 14.39 39.24 35.33
C PRO A 16 14.52 37.96 34.49
N THR A 17 14.96 36.88 35.13
CA THR A 17 14.93 35.55 34.53
C THR A 17 13.47 35.20 34.24
N ILE A 18 13.06 35.35 32.98
CA ILE A 18 11.71 34.98 32.53
C ILE A 18 11.60 33.45 32.63
N ASN A 19 10.79 32.94 33.57
CA ASN A 19 10.49 31.52 33.64
C ASN A 19 9.42 31.20 32.59
N VAL A 20 9.67 30.19 31.74
CA VAL A 20 8.74 29.79 30.67
C VAL A 20 7.43 29.25 31.25
N GLU A 21 7.45 28.75 32.48
CA GLU A 21 6.28 28.23 33.21
C GLU A 21 5.27 29.32 33.62
N ASP A 22 5.65 30.60 33.59
CA ASP A 22 4.77 31.71 33.95
C ASP A 22 3.84 32.16 32.82
N PHE A 23 3.89 31.49 31.65
CA PHE A 23 3.18 31.87 30.44
C PHE A 23 2.34 30.74 29.86
N VAL A 24 1.21 31.11 29.26
CA VAL A 24 0.29 30.20 28.58
C VAL A 24 0.30 30.51 27.08
N GLU A 25 0.48 29.49 26.25
CA GLU A 25 0.43 29.58 24.79
C GLU A 25 -1.01 29.75 24.33
N ILE A 26 -1.30 30.85 23.62
CA ILE A 26 -2.65 31.19 23.18
C ILE A 26 -2.83 31.02 21.67
N GLY A 27 -1.76 31.04 20.87
CA GLY A 27 -1.84 30.85 19.43
C GLY A 27 -0.49 30.87 18.70
N THR A 28 -0.45 30.32 17.49
CA THR A 28 0.77 30.27 16.65
C THR A 28 0.64 31.22 15.45
N ILE A 29 1.68 32.01 15.20
CA ILE A 29 1.75 32.93 14.06
C ILE A 29 2.12 32.12 12.81
N ALA A 30 1.16 31.96 11.88
CA ALA A 30 1.29 31.10 10.71
C ALA A 30 1.96 31.82 9.53
N GLU A 31 1.54 33.05 9.25
CA GLU A 31 2.01 33.84 8.09
C GLU A 31 1.70 35.34 8.27
N THR A 32 2.37 36.16 7.47
CA THR A 32 2.06 37.59 7.33
C THR A 32 0.91 37.80 6.35
N HIS A 33 0.15 38.87 6.55
CA HIS A 33 -1.00 39.21 5.74
C HIS A 33 -1.04 40.71 5.43
N GLY A 34 -1.42 41.05 4.20
CA GLY A 34 -1.54 42.44 3.76
C GLY A 34 -0.20 43.18 3.67
N ILE A 35 -0.28 44.48 3.38
CA ILE A 35 0.88 45.38 3.21
C ILE A 35 1.20 46.17 4.49
N TYR A 36 0.40 46.02 5.54
CA TYR A 36 0.51 46.75 6.81
C TYR A 36 1.03 45.86 7.96
N GLY A 37 1.63 44.71 7.64
CA GLY A 37 2.24 43.83 8.64
C GLY A 37 1.26 43.06 9.53
N GLU A 38 0.00 42.87 9.10
CA GLU A 38 -0.95 42.03 9.83
C GLU A 38 -0.43 40.58 9.92
N LEU A 39 -0.74 39.87 11.01
CA LEU A 39 -0.29 38.51 11.26
C LEU A 39 -1.49 37.57 11.34
N ARG A 40 -1.42 36.44 10.64
CA ARG A 40 -2.40 35.36 10.80
C ARG A 40 -2.00 34.46 11.95
N VAL A 41 -2.84 34.41 12.99
CA VAL A 41 -2.65 33.58 14.19
C VAL A 41 -3.66 32.45 14.19
N ARG A 42 -3.20 31.21 14.33
CA ARG A 42 -4.08 30.06 14.62
C ARG A 42 -4.31 29.98 16.13
N SER A 43 -5.57 29.94 16.55
CA SER A 43 -5.90 29.86 17.97
C SER A 43 -5.47 28.51 18.58
N LEU A 44 -4.92 28.56 19.79
CA LEU A 44 -4.70 27.42 20.69
C LEU A 44 -5.45 27.61 22.02
N THR A 45 -6.33 28.60 22.11
CA THR A 45 -7.07 28.98 23.32
C THR A 45 -8.58 28.85 23.13
N ASP A 46 -9.28 28.53 24.22
CA ASP A 46 -10.74 28.44 24.30
C ASP A 46 -11.44 29.81 24.40
N PHE A 47 -10.67 30.90 24.60
CA PHE A 47 -11.18 32.28 24.69
C PHE A 47 -10.61 33.20 23.58
N PRO A 48 -10.67 32.82 22.29
CA PRO A 48 -9.93 33.51 21.26
C PRO A 48 -10.37 34.95 21.02
N GLN A 49 -11.67 35.26 21.17
CA GLN A 49 -12.20 36.63 21.04
C GLN A 49 -11.53 37.57 22.06
N GLU A 50 -11.49 37.17 23.33
CA GLU A 50 -10.89 37.98 24.39
C GLU A 50 -9.37 38.10 24.22
N ARG A 51 -8.71 37.05 23.70
CA ARG A 51 -7.26 37.05 23.50
C ARG A 51 -6.78 37.81 22.28
N PHE A 52 -7.57 37.84 21.20
CA PHE A 52 -7.14 38.37 19.92
C PHE A 52 -7.89 39.61 19.46
N GLU A 53 -9.10 39.90 19.93
CA GLU A 53 -9.80 41.17 19.61
C GLU A 53 -9.46 42.29 20.58
N THR A 54 -9.23 41.94 21.86
CA THR A 54 -9.00 42.94 22.90
C THR A 54 -7.56 43.44 22.86
N PRO A 55 -7.31 44.74 22.57
CA PRO A 55 -5.96 45.30 22.58
C PRO A 55 -5.30 45.17 23.95
N GLY A 56 -3.99 44.96 23.97
CA GLY A 56 -3.24 44.87 25.22
C GLY A 56 -1.94 44.07 25.11
N THR A 57 -1.26 43.95 26.23
CA THR A 57 0.05 43.30 26.28
C THR A 57 -0.03 41.80 26.00
N ARG A 58 0.85 41.32 25.12
CA ARG A 58 1.08 39.92 24.80
C ARG A 58 2.58 39.62 24.85
N TRP A 59 2.94 38.35 24.78
CA TRP A 59 4.33 37.92 24.70
C TRP A 59 4.54 37.01 23.50
N ILE A 60 5.70 37.09 22.87
CA ILE A 60 6.06 36.27 21.72
C ILE A 60 7.26 35.40 22.08
N LYS A 61 7.10 34.09 21.95
CA LYS A 61 8.14 33.08 22.12
C LYS A 61 8.74 32.70 20.77
N ARG A 62 10.07 32.84 20.66
CA ARG A 62 10.88 32.44 19.49
C ARG A 62 12.04 31.55 19.92
N ILE A 63 12.54 30.71 19.01
CA ILE A 63 13.80 29.98 19.23
C ILE A 63 14.92 30.75 18.53
N LEU A 64 15.85 31.31 19.31
CA LEU A 64 17.04 32.00 18.80
C LEU A 64 18.28 31.24 19.25
N MET A 65 19.14 30.85 18.30
CA MET A 65 20.36 30.07 18.57
C MET A 65 20.10 28.82 19.45
N GLY A 66 18.98 28.13 19.21
CA GLY A 66 18.59 26.92 19.95
C GLY A 66 18.04 27.14 21.37
N ARG A 67 17.76 28.39 21.77
CA ARG A 67 17.16 28.71 23.08
C ARG A 67 15.86 29.51 22.94
N PRO A 68 14.84 29.26 23.79
CA PRO A 68 13.62 30.06 23.78
C PRO A 68 13.90 31.48 24.28
N SER A 69 13.40 32.47 23.56
CA SER A 69 13.40 33.88 23.91
C SER A 69 11.96 34.40 23.91
N ILE A 70 11.56 35.06 25.00
CA ILE A 70 10.23 35.61 25.18
C ILE A 70 10.34 37.13 25.18
N THR A 71 9.65 37.79 24.26
CA THR A 71 9.62 39.25 24.13
C THR A 71 8.21 39.78 24.30
N GLN A 72 8.05 40.83 25.10
CA GLN A 72 6.77 41.53 25.25
C GLN A 72 6.44 42.32 23.98
N VAL A 73 5.17 42.30 23.58
CA VAL A 73 4.60 43.05 22.45
C VAL A 73 3.24 43.60 22.84
N GLU A 74 2.78 44.65 22.17
CA GLU A 74 1.43 45.19 22.36
C GLU A 74 0.53 44.80 21.18
N LEU A 75 -0.59 44.15 21.47
CA LEU A 75 -1.65 43.86 20.50
C LEU A 75 -2.50 45.11 20.30
N VAL A 76 -2.56 45.61 19.06
CA VAL A 76 -3.27 46.85 18.70
C VAL A 76 -4.72 46.57 18.32
N GLU A 77 -4.95 45.53 17.53
CA GLU A 77 -6.28 45.12 17.05
C GLU A 77 -6.21 43.67 16.58
N GLY A 78 -7.34 42.95 16.63
CA GLY A 78 -7.49 41.72 15.87
C GLY A 78 -8.94 41.39 15.52
N ARG A 79 -9.11 40.52 14.53
CA ARG A 79 -10.40 40.10 13.97
C ARG A 79 -10.38 38.66 13.49
N GLU A 80 -11.51 37.97 13.60
CA GLU A 80 -11.66 36.59 13.15
C GLU A 80 -11.73 36.47 11.61
N ILE A 81 -11.15 35.40 11.06
CA ILE A 81 -11.29 35.03 9.65
C ILE A 81 -12.35 33.92 9.51
N ILE A 82 -13.53 34.26 9.00
CA ILE A 82 -14.64 33.31 8.81
C ILE A 82 -14.33 32.36 7.62
N GLY A 83 -14.44 31.04 7.84
CA GLY A 83 -14.47 30.02 6.77
C GLY A 83 -13.22 29.13 6.59
N LYS A 84 -12.16 29.29 7.39
CA LYS A 84 -11.01 28.37 7.45
C LYS A 84 -10.48 28.29 8.90
N GLN A 85 -10.50 27.11 9.52
CA GLN A 85 -9.79 26.72 10.76
C GLN A 85 -9.48 27.86 11.75
N SER A 86 -10.35 28.14 12.74
CA SER A 86 -10.16 29.04 13.92
C SER A 86 -8.96 30.02 13.88
N SER A 87 -8.91 30.89 12.87
CA SER A 87 -7.75 31.77 12.58
C SER A 87 -8.11 33.24 12.72
N TRP A 88 -7.16 34.02 13.21
CA TRP A 88 -7.29 35.43 13.57
C TRP A 88 -6.30 36.28 12.80
N LEU A 89 -6.69 37.47 12.37
CA LEU A 89 -5.76 38.51 11.91
C LEU A 89 -5.51 39.46 13.07
N VAL A 90 -4.24 39.66 13.42
CA VAL A 90 -3.83 40.56 14.50
C VAL A 90 -2.79 41.55 14.04
N THR A 91 -2.78 42.73 14.65
CA THR A 91 -1.80 43.79 14.42
C THR A 91 -1.01 44.03 15.71
N LEU A 92 0.31 43.98 15.63
CA LEU A 92 1.20 44.21 16.78
C LEU A 92 1.93 45.55 16.63
N GLU A 93 2.08 46.28 17.74
CA GLU A 93 2.82 47.55 17.75
C GLU A 93 4.29 47.31 17.38
N GLY A 94 4.81 48.10 16.45
CA GLY A 94 6.20 48.01 15.95
C GLY A 94 6.40 47.04 14.78
N PHE A 95 5.39 46.26 14.39
CA PHE A 95 5.41 45.31 13.26
C PHE A 95 4.49 45.79 12.12
N ASP A 96 4.69 47.03 11.69
CA ASP A 96 3.84 47.77 10.76
C ASP A 96 4.14 47.55 9.26
N THR A 97 5.12 46.71 8.94
CA THR A 97 5.46 46.32 7.56
C THR A 97 5.57 44.81 7.42
N PRO A 98 5.31 44.24 6.22
CA PRO A 98 5.40 42.80 5.98
C PRO A 98 6.77 42.22 6.31
N GLU A 99 7.85 42.98 6.05
CA GLU A 99 9.22 42.57 6.33
C GLU A 99 9.42 42.35 7.83
N LYS A 100 9.02 43.31 8.66
CA LYS A 100 9.13 43.20 10.12
C LYS A 100 8.22 42.09 10.66
N ALA A 101 6.98 42.02 10.16
CA ALA A 101 6.01 41.01 10.60
C ALA A 101 6.49 39.59 10.27
N SER A 102 7.20 39.39 9.14
CA SER A 102 7.71 38.07 8.75
C SER A 102 8.77 37.51 9.69
N GLU A 103 9.45 38.36 10.46
CA GLU A 103 10.37 37.93 11.54
C GLU A 103 9.65 37.19 12.68
N LEU A 104 8.32 37.30 12.76
CA LEU A 104 7.50 36.61 13.76
C LEU A 104 6.82 35.35 13.21
N GLN A 105 7.03 34.99 11.94
CA GLN A 105 6.45 33.78 11.36
C GLN A 105 6.99 32.53 12.07
N GLY A 106 6.08 31.63 12.48
CA GLY A 106 6.40 30.44 13.27
C GLY A 106 6.58 30.71 14.77
N ALA A 107 6.49 31.96 15.23
CA ALA A 107 6.54 32.29 16.65
C ALA A 107 5.21 31.97 17.36
N THR A 108 5.27 31.80 18.69
CA THR A 108 4.08 31.49 19.51
C THR A 108 3.70 32.68 20.38
N MET A 109 2.43 33.05 20.36
CA MET A 109 1.87 34.11 21.19
C MET A 109 1.46 33.57 22.56
N LEU A 110 1.71 34.36 23.59
CA LEU A 110 1.57 34.00 25.00
C LEU A 110 0.81 35.10 25.77
N VAL A 111 0.14 34.70 26.85
CA VAL A 111 -0.27 35.56 27.97
C VAL A 111 0.40 35.10 29.26
N ARG A 112 0.38 35.92 30.31
CA ARG A 112 0.81 35.44 31.63
C ARG A 112 -0.21 34.46 32.20
N ALA A 113 0.25 33.48 32.95
CA ALA A 113 -0.61 32.47 33.58
C ALA A 113 -1.65 33.05 34.57
N ASP A 114 -1.41 34.27 35.08
CA ASP A 114 -2.32 34.99 35.98
C ASP A 114 -3.35 35.90 35.27
N ASP A 115 -3.28 36.02 33.94
CA ASP A 115 -4.20 36.85 33.13
C ASP A 115 -5.51 36.11 32.81
N ARG A 116 -6.53 36.27 33.66
CA ARG A 116 -7.83 35.58 33.58
C ARG A 116 -8.93 36.46 32.98
N PRO A 117 -9.71 36.00 32.00
CA PRO A 117 -10.88 36.73 31.49
C PRO A 117 -11.97 36.85 32.57
N ALA A 118 -12.67 37.99 32.60
CA ALA A 118 -13.58 38.37 33.68
C ALA A 118 -15.05 37.90 33.47
N SER A 119 -15.38 37.36 32.30
CA SER A 119 -16.71 36.84 31.98
C SER A 119 -16.79 35.33 32.17
N LEU A 120 -17.29 34.90 33.34
CA LEU A 120 -17.81 33.55 33.52
C LEU A 120 -19.28 33.68 33.92
N GLY A 121 -20.18 33.10 33.12
CA GLY A 121 -21.60 33.03 33.42
C GLY A 121 -21.88 32.08 34.59
N GLU A 122 -23.05 32.21 35.22
CA GLU A 122 -23.45 31.48 36.44
C GLU A 122 -23.60 29.95 36.29
N GLU A 123 -23.19 29.33 35.17
CA GLU A 123 -23.28 27.88 34.92
C GLU A 123 -22.01 27.28 34.27
N GLU A 124 -20.82 27.79 34.57
CA GLU A 124 -19.55 27.17 34.14
C GLU A 124 -18.65 26.85 35.34
N ASP A 125 -18.63 25.59 35.74
CA ASP A 125 -17.81 25.08 36.84
C ASP A 125 -16.32 25.08 36.44
N TYR A 126 -15.48 25.71 37.26
CA TYR A 126 -14.05 25.87 37.02
C TYR A 126 -13.29 24.54 37.24
N ILE A 127 -12.58 24.08 36.20
CA ILE A 127 -11.80 22.83 36.16
C ILE A 127 -10.77 22.67 37.31
N PRO A 128 -10.07 23.70 37.83
CA PRO A 128 -9.10 23.55 38.92
C PRO A 128 -9.64 23.12 40.30
N ASP A 129 -10.95 23.23 40.56
CA ASP A 129 -11.54 22.86 41.87
C ASP A 129 -11.86 21.36 41.98
N LEU A 130 -11.78 20.62 40.87
CA LEU A 130 -12.07 19.18 40.83
C LEU A 130 -10.90 18.33 41.37
N VAL A 131 -9.68 18.87 41.39
CA VAL A 131 -8.51 18.14 41.89
C VAL A 131 -8.63 17.93 43.41
N GLY A 132 -8.53 16.67 43.83
CA GLY A 132 -8.72 16.23 45.21
C GLY A 132 -10.14 15.77 45.57
N MET A 133 -11.09 15.82 44.62
CA MET A 133 -12.45 15.28 44.82
C MET A 133 -12.48 13.75 44.66
N ASP A 134 -13.39 13.11 45.40
CA ASP A 134 -13.61 11.66 45.35
C ASP A 134 -14.46 11.26 44.15
N VAL A 135 -14.04 10.23 43.42
CA VAL A 135 -14.77 9.71 42.26
C VAL A 135 -15.53 8.45 42.65
N ILE A 136 -16.86 8.47 42.48
CA ILE A 136 -17.77 7.38 42.83
C ILE A 136 -18.60 6.93 41.63
N ILE A 137 -18.91 5.63 41.53
CA ILE A 137 -19.86 5.13 40.52
C ILE A 137 -21.28 5.50 40.97
N GLU A 138 -22.06 6.14 40.11
CA GLU A 138 -23.41 6.61 40.47
C GLU A 138 -24.34 5.47 40.88
N GLU A 139 -24.30 4.34 40.16
CA GLU A 139 -25.19 3.19 40.38
C GLU A 139 -24.87 2.43 41.68
N THR A 140 -23.59 2.19 41.95
CA THR A 140 -23.16 1.36 43.10
C THR A 140 -22.80 2.18 44.33
N LYS A 141 -22.62 3.51 44.17
CA LYS A 141 -22.07 4.44 45.16
C LYS A 141 -20.70 4.02 45.71
N GLU A 142 -19.99 3.16 44.98
CA GLU A 142 -18.64 2.72 45.32
C GLU A 142 -17.62 3.80 44.98
N LYS A 143 -16.70 4.08 45.92
CA LYS A 143 -15.56 4.97 45.68
C LYS A 143 -14.47 4.25 44.90
N ILE A 144 -14.16 4.81 43.74
CA ILE A 144 -13.18 4.28 42.80
C ILE A 144 -11.81 4.89 43.08
N GLY A 145 -11.77 6.21 43.34
CA GLY A 145 -10.52 6.95 43.43
C GLY A 145 -10.66 8.42 43.82
N THR A 146 -9.60 9.18 43.62
CA THR A 146 -9.55 10.63 43.84
C THR A 146 -8.92 11.32 42.63
N ILE A 147 -9.46 12.45 42.20
CA ILE A 147 -8.92 13.23 41.07
C ILE A 147 -7.57 13.83 41.48
N VAL A 148 -6.53 13.65 40.66
CA VAL A 148 -5.18 14.16 40.93
C VAL A 148 -4.70 15.19 39.93
N ASP A 149 -5.33 15.26 38.75
CA ASP A 149 -4.94 16.16 37.66
C ASP A 149 -6.06 16.21 36.62
N ILE A 150 -6.05 17.22 35.75
CA ILE A 150 -7.03 17.36 34.66
C ILE A 150 -6.29 17.84 33.42
N HIS A 151 -6.54 17.18 32.29
CA HIS A 151 -5.85 17.42 31.04
C HIS A 151 -6.83 17.84 29.95
N ASN A 152 -6.57 18.98 29.31
CA ASN A 152 -7.33 19.42 28.15
C ASN A 152 -6.66 18.86 26.88
N SER A 153 -7.38 17.99 26.16
CA SER A 153 -6.90 17.31 24.95
C SER A 153 -7.24 18.06 23.64
N GLY A 154 -7.86 19.24 23.74
CA GLY A 154 -8.34 20.03 22.60
C GLY A 154 -9.71 19.62 22.04
N ALA A 155 -10.27 18.47 22.46
CA ALA A 155 -11.62 18.01 22.09
C ALA A 155 -12.57 17.81 23.28
N SER A 156 -12.03 17.45 24.46
CA SER A 156 -12.74 17.42 25.76
C SER A 156 -11.72 17.36 26.92
N ASP A 157 -12.15 17.75 28.12
CA ASP A 157 -11.34 17.63 29.34
C ASP A 157 -11.29 16.18 29.82
N LEU A 158 -10.15 15.75 30.32
CA LEU A 158 -9.90 14.41 30.86
C LEU A 158 -9.50 14.50 32.33
N LEU A 159 -10.28 13.89 33.21
CA LEU A 159 -9.97 13.76 34.63
C LEU A 159 -8.93 12.64 34.84
N ARG A 160 -7.82 12.94 35.52
CA ARG A 160 -6.85 11.93 35.98
C ARG A 160 -7.23 11.47 37.39
N VAL A 161 -7.57 10.20 37.56
CA VAL A 161 -8.08 9.66 38.82
C VAL A 161 -7.14 8.59 39.37
N GLN A 162 -6.76 8.71 40.64
CA GLN A 162 -5.97 7.73 41.38
C GLN A 162 -6.88 6.72 42.10
N LEU A 163 -6.75 5.44 41.77
CA LEU A 163 -7.59 4.36 42.31
C LEU A 163 -7.27 4.03 43.77
N THR A 164 -8.32 3.84 44.58
CA THR A 164 -8.20 3.57 46.03
C THR A 164 -7.84 2.10 46.34
N ALA A 165 -8.17 1.16 45.44
CA ALA A 165 -8.11 -0.28 45.69
C ALA A 165 -7.15 -1.02 44.75
N SER A 166 -5.84 -0.95 45.00
CA SER A 166 -4.90 -1.99 44.53
C SER A 166 -4.47 -2.87 45.69
N LYS A 167 -4.86 -4.15 45.67
CA LYS A 167 -4.44 -5.21 46.63
C LYS A 167 -2.91 -5.45 46.69
N ARG A 168 -2.08 -4.60 46.08
CA ARG A 168 -0.61 -4.70 46.02
C ARG A 168 0.16 -3.39 46.27
N GLY A 169 -0.47 -2.37 46.85
CA GLY A 169 0.26 -1.21 47.40
C GLY A 169 0.98 -0.34 46.36
N LYS A 170 0.40 -0.15 45.18
CA LYS A 170 0.84 0.87 44.22
C LYS A 170 -0.34 1.69 43.72
N ASP A 171 -0.10 2.99 43.61
CA ASP A 171 -0.99 3.99 43.04
C ASP A 171 -1.22 3.72 41.54
N VAL A 172 -2.47 3.50 41.14
CA VAL A 172 -2.87 3.31 39.73
C VAL A 172 -3.64 4.55 39.30
N LEU A 173 -3.29 5.13 38.15
CA LEU A 173 -3.94 6.31 37.58
C LEU A 173 -4.73 5.91 36.33
N ILE A 174 -5.96 6.43 36.19
CA ILE A 174 -6.81 6.25 35.02
C ILE A 174 -7.30 7.61 34.50
N TRP A 175 -7.71 7.67 33.23
CA TRP A 175 -8.31 8.85 32.62
C TRP A 175 -9.80 8.66 32.40
N ILE A 176 -10.60 9.68 32.74
CA ILE A 176 -12.05 9.68 32.58
C ILE A 176 -12.45 10.95 31.81
N PRO A 177 -13.10 10.85 30.65
CA PRO A 177 -13.60 12.03 29.94
C PRO A 177 -14.62 12.80 30.77
N PHE A 178 -14.40 14.10 30.92
CA PHE A 178 -15.25 15.02 31.68
C PHE A 178 -16.38 15.55 30.80
N VAL A 179 -17.29 14.65 30.43
CA VAL A 179 -18.50 14.97 29.65
C VAL A 179 -19.72 14.58 30.45
N LYS A 180 -20.83 15.31 30.29
CA LYS A 180 -22.05 15.14 31.09
C LYS A 180 -22.63 13.72 31.08
N ASP A 181 -22.42 12.98 29.99
CA ASP A 181 -22.89 11.58 29.88
C ASP A 181 -22.09 10.60 30.74
N ILE A 182 -20.80 10.89 30.97
CA ILE A 182 -19.89 10.07 31.77
C ILE A 182 -19.79 10.60 33.20
N VAL A 183 -19.86 11.91 33.39
CA VAL A 183 -19.75 12.62 34.67
C VAL A 183 -21.01 13.48 34.89
N PRO A 184 -22.16 12.87 35.20
CA PRO A 184 -23.43 13.59 35.29
C PRO A 184 -23.56 14.48 36.53
N VAL A 185 -22.77 14.24 37.59
CA VAL A 185 -22.89 14.97 38.87
C VAL A 185 -21.52 15.39 39.38
N VAL A 186 -21.36 16.69 39.62
CA VAL A 186 -20.23 17.31 40.32
C VAL A 186 -20.79 18.00 41.55
N ASP A 187 -20.38 17.56 42.74
CA ASP A 187 -20.84 18.08 44.02
C ASP A 187 -19.65 18.70 44.77
N ILE A 188 -19.48 20.00 44.57
CA ILE A 188 -18.35 20.79 45.08
C ILE A 188 -18.39 20.86 46.62
N GLU A 189 -19.58 21.03 47.22
CA GLU A 189 -19.73 21.11 48.68
C GLU A 189 -19.34 19.80 49.37
N ALA A 190 -19.71 18.65 48.78
CA ALA A 190 -19.37 17.33 49.31
C ALA A 190 -18.01 16.78 48.81
N LYS A 191 -17.29 17.53 47.97
CA LYS A 191 -16.02 17.12 47.32
C LYS A 191 -16.08 15.76 46.62
N ARG A 192 -17.15 15.51 45.86
CA ARG A 192 -17.34 14.25 45.13
C ARG A 192 -17.83 14.44 43.70
N VAL A 193 -17.46 13.51 42.84
CA VAL A 193 -17.87 13.41 41.45
C VAL A 193 -18.50 12.04 41.22
N GLU A 194 -19.71 11.99 40.66
CA GLU A 194 -20.38 10.74 40.31
C GLU A 194 -20.22 10.45 38.82
N ILE A 195 -19.86 9.20 38.49
CA ILE A 195 -19.63 8.77 37.11
C ILE A 195 -20.55 7.62 36.67
N ARG A 196 -20.88 7.60 35.38
CA ARG A 196 -21.53 6.50 34.64
C ARG A 196 -20.57 5.96 33.57
N PRO A 197 -19.59 5.12 33.94
CA PRO A 197 -18.63 4.59 32.98
C PRO A 197 -19.29 3.55 32.06
N PRO A 198 -19.15 3.65 30.73
CA PRO A 198 -19.47 2.55 29.82
C PRO A 198 -18.65 1.29 30.14
N GLU A 199 -19.13 0.11 29.74
CA GLU A 199 -18.38 -1.15 29.88
C GLU A 199 -16.98 -1.01 29.26
N GLY A 200 -15.96 -1.37 30.04
CA GLY A 200 -14.55 -1.25 29.63
C GLY A 200 -13.90 0.11 29.84
N LEU A 201 -14.60 1.21 30.16
CA LEU A 201 -13.96 2.53 30.35
C LEU A 201 -12.93 2.56 31.49
N LEU A 202 -13.22 1.85 32.59
CA LEU A 202 -12.30 1.71 33.72
C LEU A 202 -11.14 0.74 33.42
N ASP A 203 -11.28 -0.08 32.37
CA ASP A 203 -10.28 -1.05 31.90
C ASP A 203 -9.42 -0.48 30.75
N LEU A 204 -9.94 0.51 30.01
CA LEU A 204 -9.34 1.15 28.83
C LEU A 204 -8.11 2.02 29.15
N ASN A 205 -7.92 2.38 30.43
CA ASN A 205 -6.81 3.23 30.90
C ASN A 205 -5.98 2.61 32.01
N VAL A 206 -6.14 1.31 32.28
CA VAL A 206 -5.02 0.56 32.88
C VAL A 206 -3.95 0.54 31.80
N PRO A 207 -2.74 1.11 32.03
CA PRO A 207 -1.68 1.02 31.05
C PRO A 207 -1.61 -0.42 30.60
N SER A 208 -1.66 -0.63 29.29
CA SER A 208 -1.49 -1.94 28.68
C SER A 208 -0.46 -2.70 29.50
N GLU A 209 -0.86 -3.81 30.12
CA GLU A 209 0.12 -4.73 30.65
C GLU A 209 1.06 -5.05 29.49
N GLY A 210 2.32 -4.65 29.62
CA GLY A 210 3.23 -4.66 28.49
C GLY A 210 4.67 -4.63 28.93
N LEU A 211 5.07 -5.68 29.67
CA LEU A 211 6.41 -6.01 30.14
C LEU A 211 6.77 -5.45 31.54
N THR A 212 6.75 -6.32 32.56
CA THR A 212 7.46 -6.14 33.84
C THR A 212 8.89 -5.62 33.62
N ARG A 213 9.56 -5.01 34.62
CA ARG A 213 10.99 -4.65 34.51
C ARG A 213 11.88 -5.79 34.00
N LYS A 214 11.49 -7.05 34.29
CA LYS A 214 12.15 -8.26 33.80
C LYS A 214 11.93 -8.45 32.30
N GLU A 215 10.71 -8.23 31.84
CA GLU A 215 10.31 -8.32 30.45
C GLU A 215 10.79 -7.13 29.60
N MET A 216 10.83 -5.90 30.14
CA MET A 216 11.46 -4.77 29.44
C MET A 216 12.96 -5.02 29.23
N ARG A 217 13.64 -5.53 30.27
CA ARG A 217 15.04 -5.97 30.14
C ARG A 217 15.17 -7.14 29.17
N LYS A 218 14.15 -8.01 29.05
CA LYS A 218 14.13 -9.13 28.10
C LYS A 218 13.98 -8.61 26.67
N GLU A 219 13.07 -7.66 26.43
CA GLU A 219 12.83 -7.08 25.11
C GLU A 219 13.99 -6.17 24.68
N GLU A 220 14.58 -5.41 25.60
CA GLU A 220 15.79 -4.63 25.35
C GLU A 220 16.99 -5.53 25.02
N ARG A 221 17.15 -6.65 25.74
CA ARG A 221 18.16 -7.67 25.40
C ARG A 221 17.89 -8.31 24.04
N LYS A 222 16.62 -8.61 23.73
CA LYS A 222 16.19 -9.18 22.45
C LYS A 222 16.46 -8.21 21.31
N ARG A 223 16.09 -6.93 21.45
CA ARG A 223 16.42 -5.85 20.50
C ARG A 223 17.92 -5.69 20.32
N LYS A 224 18.71 -5.66 21.39
CA LYS A 224 20.19 -5.61 21.30
C LYS A 224 20.78 -6.84 20.61
N ALA A 225 20.22 -8.03 20.84
CA ALA A 225 20.65 -9.26 20.19
C ALA A 225 20.29 -9.25 18.69
N ILE A 226 19.07 -8.84 18.33
CA ILE A 226 18.63 -8.66 16.94
C ILE A 226 19.52 -7.65 16.24
N PHE A 227 19.76 -6.49 16.86
CA PHE A 227 20.66 -5.47 16.33
C PHE A 227 22.07 -6.00 16.10
N SER A 228 22.63 -6.74 17.07
CA SER A 228 23.94 -7.37 16.93
C SER A 228 23.96 -8.36 15.75
N ALA A 229 22.88 -9.11 15.53
CA ALA A 229 22.76 -10.03 14.41
C ALA A 229 22.65 -9.30 13.06
N ILE A 230 21.81 -8.27 12.96
CA ILE A 230 21.66 -7.40 11.78
C ILE A 230 23.01 -6.77 11.43
N ARG A 231 23.69 -6.17 12.42
CA ARG A 231 25.02 -5.58 12.22
C ARG A 231 26.02 -6.59 11.68
N LYS A 232 26.07 -7.81 12.25
CA LYS A 232 26.96 -8.87 11.76
C LYS A 232 26.63 -9.27 10.31
N ARG A 233 25.35 -9.38 9.95
CA ARG A 233 24.90 -9.71 8.59
C ARG A 233 25.27 -8.61 7.60
N LEU A 234 24.94 -7.35 7.91
CA LEU A 234 25.31 -6.19 7.08
C LEU A 234 26.83 -6.12 6.87
N THR A 235 27.62 -6.28 7.94
CA THR A 235 29.09 -6.30 7.83
C THR A 235 29.58 -7.47 6.96
N ALA A 236 28.99 -8.66 7.10
CA ALA A 236 29.35 -9.83 6.28
C ALA A 236 28.99 -9.65 4.79
N LEU A 237 27.94 -8.88 4.50
CA LEU A 237 27.53 -8.52 3.13
C LEU A 237 28.26 -7.29 2.57
N GLY A 238 29.19 -6.69 3.33
CA GLY A 238 29.86 -5.43 2.94
C GLY A 238 29.00 -4.17 3.10
N GLN A 239 27.79 -4.28 3.65
CA GLN A 239 26.76 -3.24 3.75
C GLN A 239 26.79 -2.48 5.08
N ALA A 240 27.98 -2.31 5.68
CA ALA A 240 28.09 -1.71 7.01
C ALA A 240 27.76 -0.21 7.05
N HIS A 241 27.88 0.49 5.91
CA HIS A 241 27.59 1.93 5.77
C HIS A 241 26.14 2.29 6.12
N VAL A 242 25.21 1.36 5.94
CA VAL A 242 23.80 1.54 6.32
C VAL A 242 23.63 1.84 7.82
N LEU A 243 24.58 1.43 8.65
CA LEU A 243 24.54 1.66 10.10
C LEU A 243 24.98 3.06 10.51
N ASP A 244 25.57 3.85 9.62
CA ASP A 244 26.11 5.17 9.95
C ASP A 244 25.01 6.14 10.42
N GLY A 245 23.80 6.03 9.82
CA GLY A 245 22.62 6.77 10.26
C GLY A 245 22.20 6.51 11.70
N LEU A 246 22.55 5.35 12.27
CA LEU A 246 22.27 5.05 13.68
C LEU A 246 23.17 5.85 14.65
N THR A 247 24.24 6.45 14.14
CA THR A 247 25.17 7.27 14.93
C THR A 247 24.86 8.76 14.85
N THR A 248 24.28 9.22 13.74
CA THR A 248 24.06 10.64 13.43
C THR A 248 22.63 11.11 13.66
N GLY A 249 21.64 10.22 13.63
CA GLY A 249 20.22 10.57 13.79
C GLY A 249 19.76 10.78 15.24
N ASP A 250 18.64 11.48 15.41
CA ASP A 250 17.92 11.58 16.69
C ASP A 250 17.27 10.23 17.10
N GLU A 251 16.62 10.17 18.27
CA GLU A 251 16.00 8.90 18.74
C GLU A 251 14.94 8.36 17.78
N THR A 252 14.11 9.23 17.21
CA THR A 252 13.02 8.85 16.29
C THR A 252 13.58 8.34 14.97
N GLN A 253 14.56 9.05 14.41
CA GLN A 253 15.25 8.66 13.18
C GLN A 253 16.00 7.33 13.34
N ARG A 254 16.71 7.14 14.46
CA ARG A 254 17.40 5.88 14.75
C ARG A 254 16.43 4.72 14.90
N GLN A 255 15.30 4.95 15.56
CA GLN A 255 14.26 3.94 15.69
C GLN A 255 13.63 3.60 14.31
N ALA A 256 13.36 4.60 13.47
CA ALA A 256 12.82 4.39 12.12
C ALA A 256 13.76 3.59 11.21
N LEU A 257 15.07 3.87 11.25
CA LEU A 257 16.06 3.07 10.51
C LEU A 257 16.13 1.64 11.07
N MET A 258 16.13 1.49 12.40
CA MET A 258 16.16 0.19 13.05
C MET A 258 14.94 -0.67 12.67
N ASP A 259 13.76 -0.07 12.63
CA ASP A 259 12.52 -0.74 12.23
C ASP A 259 12.59 -1.22 10.78
N GLN A 260 13.10 -0.40 9.85
CA GLN A 260 13.36 -0.82 8.46
C GLN A 260 14.36 -1.98 8.38
N LEU A 261 15.46 -1.94 9.14
CA LEU A 261 16.46 -3.01 9.10
C LEU A 261 15.94 -4.33 9.67
N MET A 262 14.95 -4.30 10.57
CA MET A 262 14.32 -5.50 11.11
C MET A 262 13.35 -6.15 10.12
N THR A 263 12.82 -5.42 9.15
CA THR A 263 11.89 -5.96 8.14
C THR A 263 12.60 -6.56 6.93
N ILE A 264 13.89 -6.29 6.71
CA ILE A 264 14.63 -6.82 5.56
C ILE A 264 14.88 -8.31 5.73
N ASP A 265 14.43 -9.08 4.74
CA ASP A 265 14.89 -10.46 4.56
C ASP A 265 16.29 -10.47 3.91
N PHE A 266 17.32 -10.48 4.77
CA PHE A 266 18.72 -10.55 4.34
C PHE A 266 19.06 -11.85 3.58
N GLY A 267 18.33 -12.94 3.81
CA GLY A 267 18.52 -14.19 3.07
C GLY A 267 18.09 -14.01 1.61
N ARG A 268 16.87 -13.48 1.41
CA ARG A 268 16.38 -13.13 0.07
C ARG A 268 17.23 -12.08 -0.61
N LEU A 269 17.65 -11.03 0.11
CA LEU A 269 18.54 -10.01 -0.48
C LEU A 269 19.85 -10.63 -0.96
N GLN A 270 20.47 -11.50 -0.16
CA GLN A 270 21.70 -12.18 -0.55
C GLN A 270 21.49 -13.08 -1.78
N GLN A 271 20.42 -13.87 -1.80
CA GLN A 271 20.06 -14.70 -2.95
C GLN A 271 19.81 -13.86 -4.21
N ALA A 272 19.03 -12.79 -4.07
CA ALA A 272 18.70 -11.89 -5.16
C ALA A 272 19.95 -11.24 -5.76
N LEU A 273 20.90 -10.80 -4.93
CA LEU A 273 22.19 -10.27 -5.37
C LEU A 273 23.05 -11.36 -6.03
N GLN A 274 23.11 -12.56 -5.45
CA GLN A 274 23.85 -13.68 -6.06
C GLN A 274 23.30 -14.06 -7.43
N HIS A 275 21.98 -14.10 -7.60
CA HIS A 275 21.31 -14.41 -8.85
C HIS A 275 21.50 -13.29 -9.88
N ALA A 276 21.22 -12.05 -9.48
CA ALA A 276 21.37 -10.84 -10.30
C ALA A 276 22.76 -10.70 -10.92
N PHE A 277 23.81 -11.00 -10.15
CA PHE A 277 25.19 -10.80 -10.59
C PHE A 277 25.90 -12.10 -11.01
N GLY A 278 25.39 -13.26 -10.60
CA GLY A 278 25.85 -14.57 -11.10
C GLY A 278 25.47 -14.81 -12.57
N LEU A 279 24.28 -14.36 -12.99
CA LEU A 279 23.78 -14.49 -14.37
C LEU A 279 24.43 -13.55 -15.37
N LEU A 280 25.05 -12.44 -14.93
CA LEU A 280 25.88 -11.59 -15.81
C LEU A 280 27.11 -12.33 -16.36
N SER A 281 27.39 -13.54 -15.85
CA SER A 281 28.49 -14.41 -16.27
C SER A 281 28.04 -15.54 -17.20
N SER A 282 26.74 -15.74 -17.40
CA SER A 282 26.20 -16.82 -18.23
C SER A 282 25.27 -16.26 -19.30
N ASP A 283 25.87 -15.80 -20.40
CA ASP A 283 25.18 -15.60 -21.67
C ASP A 283 24.71 -16.97 -22.21
N SER A 284 23.53 -17.43 -21.80
CA SER A 284 22.68 -18.28 -22.63
C SER A 284 21.39 -18.63 -21.90
N VAL A 285 20.26 -18.24 -22.49
CA VAL A 285 19.07 -19.08 -22.44
C VAL A 285 19.45 -20.34 -23.23
N ALA A 286 20.08 -21.31 -22.57
CA ALA A 286 20.42 -22.59 -23.16
C ALA A 286 19.12 -23.39 -23.30
N GLY A 287 18.53 -23.36 -24.49
CA GLY A 287 17.30 -24.07 -24.81
C GLY A 287 16.72 -23.62 -26.14
N GLU A 288 16.07 -24.53 -26.86
CA GLU A 288 15.36 -24.21 -28.09
C GLU A 288 14.03 -23.51 -27.72
N LEU A 289 13.89 -22.25 -28.15
CA LEU A 289 12.65 -21.49 -28.03
C LEU A 289 11.71 -21.85 -29.17
N GLN A 290 10.48 -22.24 -28.81
CA GLN A 290 9.42 -22.55 -29.77
C GLN A 290 8.17 -21.71 -29.49
N PRO A 291 7.39 -21.35 -30.52
CA PRO A 291 6.08 -20.75 -30.30
C PRO A 291 5.17 -21.74 -29.56
N PRO A 292 4.20 -21.26 -28.77
CA PRO A 292 3.21 -22.14 -28.16
C PRO A 292 2.42 -22.89 -29.25
N PRO A 293 1.89 -24.08 -28.93
CA PRO A 293 0.96 -24.78 -29.83
C PRO A 293 -0.29 -23.93 -30.09
N THR A 294 -1.14 -24.38 -31.01
CA THR A 294 -2.38 -23.67 -31.37
C THR A 294 -3.19 -23.29 -30.13
N ILE A 295 -3.36 -21.99 -29.93
CA ILE A 295 -4.08 -21.41 -28.79
C ILE A 295 -5.55 -21.29 -29.18
N PRO A 296 -6.50 -21.83 -28.39
CA PRO A 296 -7.92 -21.61 -28.65
C PRO A 296 -8.28 -20.14 -28.45
N GLN A 297 -9.19 -19.65 -29.29
CA GLN A 297 -9.72 -18.29 -29.20
C GLN A 297 -11.08 -18.30 -28.50
N ALA A 298 -11.28 -17.39 -27.55
CA ALA A 298 -12.61 -17.09 -27.04
C ALA A 298 -13.39 -16.31 -28.11
N ASN A 299 -14.39 -16.93 -28.74
CA ASN A 299 -15.19 -16.27 -29.78
C ASN A 299 -16.47 -15.67 -29.20
N TRP A 300 -16.42 -14.38 -28.89
CA TRP A 300 -17.56 -13.67 -28.33
C TRP A 300 -18.68 -13.41 -29.36
N ALA A 301 -18.38 -13.35 -30.66
CA ALA A 301 -19.41 -13.11 -31.68
C ALA A 301 -20.46 -14.24 -31.74
N ASP A 302 -20.00 -15.49 -31.63
CA ASP A 302 -20.88 -16.66 -31.55
C ASP A 302 -21.68 -16.67 -30.24
N PHE A 303 -21.09 -16.15 -29.17
CA PHE A 303 -21.73 -16.01 -27.86
C PHE A 303 -22.75 -14.86 -27.81
N GLU A 304 -22.48 -13.70 -28.41
CA GLU A 304 -23.41 -12.57 -28.53
C GLU A 304 -24.67 -13.00 -29.30
N SER A 305 -24.51 -13.75 -30.39
CA SER A 305 -25.63 -14.35 -31.13
C SER A 305 -26.49 -15.25 -30.24
N TRP A 306 -25.85 -16.04 -29.39
CA TRP A 306 -26.53 -16.95 -28.47
C TRP A 306 -27.22 -16.21 -27.31
N THR A 307 -26.57 -15.19 -26.73
CA THR A 307 -27.05 -14.43 -25.57
C THR A 307 -28.11 -13.39 -25.89
N ASN A 308 -28.19 -12.93 -27.15
CA ASN A 308 -29.31 -12.14 -27.67
C ASN A 308 -30.63 -12.94 -27.75
N THR A 309 -30.64 -14.21 -27.34
CA THR A 309 -31.86 -15.02 -27.18
C THR A 309 -32.13 -15.32 -25.70
N LYS A 310 -33.39 -15.59 -25.30
CA LYS A 310 -33.75 -16.07 -23.94
C LYS A 310 -33.05 -17.37 -23.51
N LYS A 311 -32.17 -17.94 -24.36
CA LYS A 311 -31.38 -19.14 -24.10
C LYS A 311 -30.21 -18.89 -23.17
N TYR A 312 -29.79 -17.65 -22.89
CA TYR A 312 -28.65 -17.41 -22.00
C TYR A 312 -28.85 -17.85 -20.54
N LYS A 313 -30.11 -18.01 -20.10
CA LYS A 313 -30.44 -18.61 -18.80
C LYS A 313 -30.54 -20.15 -18.84
N LYS A 314 -30.29 -20.78 -19.99
CA LYS A 314 -30.38 -22.22 -20.17
C LYS A 314 -29.02 -22.74 -20.62
N ARG A 315 -28.48 -23.70 -19.87
CA ARG A 315 -27.29 -24.44 -20.28
C ARG A 315 -27.49 -24.95 -21.72
N PRO A 316 -26.55 -24.70 -22.65
CA PRO A 316 -26.68 -25.17 -24.01
C PRO A 316 -26.77 -26.70 -24.02
N ALA A 317 -27.71 -27.25 -24.79
CA ALA A 317 -27.75 -28.68 -25.06
C ALA A 317 -26.63 -28.99 -26.05
N ASN A 318 -25.44 -29.37 -25.55
CA ASN A 318 -24.22 -29.63 -26.33
C ASN A 318 -24.12 -28.74 -27.59
N SER A 319 -23.91 -27.44 -27.40
CA SER A 319 -23.60 -26.58 -28.54
C SER A 319 -22.13 -26.78 -28.95
N ASP A 320 -21.87 -26.79 -30.25
CA ASP A 320 -20.52 -26.71 -30.85
C ASP A 320 -19.76 -25.39 -30.52
N ASN A 321 -20.28 -24.56 -29.60
CA ASN A 321 -19.67 -23.32 -29.14
C ASN A 321 -18.96 -23.56 -27.80
N ASP A 322 -17.65 -23.66 -27.85
CA ASP A 322 -16.78 -23.86 -26.68
C ASP A 322 -16.86 -22.69 -25.69
N THR A 323 -16.92 -21.44 -26.16
CA THR A 323 -16.99 -20.24 -25.30
C THR A 323 -18.25 -20.25 -24.43
N ALA A 324 -19.40 -20.67 -24.98
CA ALA A 324 -20.62 -20.81 -24.20
C ALA A 324 -20.51 -21.92 -23.14
N ARG A 325 -19.89 -23.05 -23.49
CA ARG A 325 -19.66 -24.16 -22.54
C ARG A 325 -18.78 -23.72 -21.37
N TRP A 326 -17.68 -23.04 -21.66
CA TRP A 326 -16.79 -22.48 -20.64
C TRP A 326 -17.52 -21.45 -19.78
N TRP A 327 -18.29 -20.53 -20.37
CA TRP A 327 -19.09 -19.54 -19.65
C TRP A 327 -20.00 -20.17 -18.58
N PHE A 328 -20.79 -21.20 -18.93
CA PHE A 328 -21.67 -21.85 -17.94
C PHE A 328 -20.91 -22.59 -16.86
N LYS A 329 -19.80 -23.24 -17.23
CA LYS A 329 -18.98 -23.92 -16.24
C LYS A 329 -18.35 -22.92 -15.28
N GLY A 330 -17.83 -21.80 -15.78
CA GLY A 330 -17.31 -20.72 -14.94
C GLY A 330 -18.35 -20.09 -14.04
N LEU A 331 -19.56 -19.81 -14.54
CA LEU A 331 -20.64 -19.29 -13.71
C LEU A 331 -21.05 -20.29 -12.62
N GLN A 332 -20.97 -21.59 -12.93
CA GLN A 332 -21.17 -22.62 -11.91
C GLN A 332 -20.08 -22.55 -10.83
N LEU A 333 -18.80 -22.45 -11.22
CA LEU A 333 -17.69 -22.31 -10.27
C LEU A 333 -17.83 -21.05 -9.41
N VAL A 334 -18.32 -19.94 -9.98
CA VAL A 334 -18.67 -18.73 -9.23
C VAL A 334 -19.79 -19.02 -8.22
N ALA A 335 -20.90 -19.62 -8.66
CA ALA A 335 -22.03 -19.93 -7.80
C ALA A 335 -21.68 -20.90 -6.65
N ASP A 336 -20.78 -21.84 -6.92
CA ASP A 336 -20.31 -22.84 -5.96
C ASP A 336 -19.26 -22.29 -4.98
N GLY A 337 -18.81 -21.03 -5.14
CA GLY A 337 -17.78 -20.41 -4.29
C GLY A 337 -16.36 -20.91 -4.58
N GLU A 338 -16.12 -21.54 -5.73
CA GLU A 338 -14.85 -22.19 -6.08
C GLU A 338 -13.82 -21.22 -6.72
N VAL A 339 -14.05 -19.91 -6.70
CA VAL A 339 -13.20 -18.92 -7.38
C VAL A 339 -12.87 -17.71 -6.51
N ALA A 340 -11.68 -17.14 -6.72
CA ALA A 340 -11.25 -15.87 -6.15
C ALA A 340 -10.51 -15.02 -7.21
N VAL A 341 -10.32 -13.73 -6.92
CA VAL A 341 -9.59 -12.81 -7.79
C VAL A 341 -8.53 -12.04 -7.01
N VAL A 342 -7.37 -11.80 -7.64
CA VAL A 342 -6.26 -11.00 -7.11
C VAL A 342 -6.00 -9.83 -8.06
N VAL A 343 -6.01 -8.61 -7.53
CA VAL A 343 -5.56 -7.41 -8.25
C VAL A 343 -4.16 -7.02 -7.82
N LEU A 344 -3.26 -6.87 -8.79
CA LEU A 344 -1.88 -6.42 -8.58
C LEU A 344 -1.85 -4.88 -8.54
N ALA A 345 -1.94 -4.30 -7.33
CA ALA A 345 -1.98 -2.85 -7.08
C ALA A 345 -0.76 -2.33 -6.29
N GLY A 346 0.34 -3.10 -6.25
CA GLY A 346 1.56 -2.73 -5.53
C GLY A 346 2.39 -1.62 -6.19
N GLY A 347 2.14 -1.33 -7.48
CA GLY A 347 2.86 -0.32 -8.24
C GLY A 347 2.35 1.10 -8.02
N GLN A 348 3.25 2.04 -7.73
CA GLN A 348 2.94 3.46 -7.68
C GLN A 348 2.63 4.04 -9.08
N ALA A 349 1.80 5.06 -9.15
CA ALA A 349 1.44 5.72 -10.41
C ALA A 349 2.45 6.81 -10.87
N THR A 350 3.72 6.71 -10.45
CA THR A 350 4.74 7.77 -10.68
C THR A 350 4.95 8.14 -12.16
N ARG A 351 4.70 7.20 -13.08
CA ARG A 351 4.79 7.41 -14.53
C ARG A 351 3.65 8.25 -15.13
N LEU A 352 2.55 8.46 -14.39
CA LEU A 352 1.40 9.26 -14.86
C LEU A 352 1.64 10.78 -14.70
N GLY A 353 2.73 11.17 -14.04
CA GLY A 353 3.12 12.56 -13.89
C GLY A 353 2.51 13.27 -12.66
N PRO A 354 2.92 14.52 -12.41
CA PRO A 354 2.41 15.33 -11.30
C PRO A 354 0.90 15.56 -11.47
N GLY A 355 0.10 15.09 -10.51
CA GLY A 355 -1.37 15.16 -10.53
C GLY A 355 -2.07 13.81 -10.66
N GLY A 356 -1.34 12.73 -10.96
CA GLY A 356 -1.89 11.38 -10.88
C GLY A 356 -2.15 10.93 -9.42
N PRO A 357 -3.05 9.96 -9.19
CA PRO A 357 -3.31 9.44 -7.86
C PRO A 357 -2.09 8.70 -7.28
N PRO A 358 -1.98 8.52 -5.96
CA PRO A 358 -0.89 7.77 -5.35
C PRO A 358 -0.84 6.30 -5.82
N VAL A 359 -2.00 5.72 -6.13
CA VAL A 359 -2.18 4.34 -6.57
C VAL A 359 -2.93 4.33 -7.89
N LYS A 360 -2.44 3.56 -8.88
CA LYS A 360 -3.06 3.53 -10.22
C LYS A 360 -4.54 3.16 -10.19
N GLY A 361 -4.97 2.28 -9.28
CA GLY A 361 -6.37 1.86 -9.18
C GLY A 361 -7.35 2.98 -8.85
N MET A 362 -6.88 4.10 -8.28
CA MET A 362 -7.69 5.28 -8.00
C MET A 362 -7.82 6.21 -9.21
N LEU A 363 -7.21 5.87 -10.35
CA LEU A 363 -7.24 6.70 -11.54
C LEU A 363 -8.65 6.72 -12.13
N GLU A 364 -9.22 7.92 -12.26
CA GLU A 364 -10.47 8.16 -12.96
C GLU A 364 -10.23 8.30 -14.47
N LEU A 365 -11.06 7.63 -15.27
CA LEU A 365 -10.94 7.65 -16.73
C LEU A 365 -11.73 8.78 -17.40
N ASN A 366 -12.28 9.72 -16.63
CA ASN A 366 -13.17 10.78 -17.13
C ASN A 366 -14.32 10.24 -18.00
N LEU A 367 -14.91 9.11 -17.57
CA LEU A 367 -16.16 8.60 -18.12
C LEU A 367 -17.33 9.52 -17.70
N PRO A 368 -18.51 9.45 -18.35
CA PRO A 368 -19.67 10.24 -17.95
C PRO A 368 -20.02 10.10 -16.47
N GLU A 369 -19.80 8.90 -15.92
CA GLU A 369 -19.75 8.64 -14.49
C GLU A 369 -18.26 8.63 -14.09
N ALA A 370 -17.84 9.49 -13.17
CA ALA A 370 -16.44 9.66 -12.77
C ALA A 370 -15.93 8.46 -11.93
N LYS A 371 -15.84 7.28 -12.56
CA LYS A 371 -15.40 6.02 -11.94
C LYS A 371 -13.89 5.84 -12.06
N SER A 372 -13.28 5.42 -10.96
CA SER A 372 -11.91 4.94 -10.88
C SER A 372 -11.77 3.52 -11.45
N LEU A 373 -10.53 3.08 -11.71
CA LEU A 373 -10.26 1.71 -12.11
C LEU A 373 -10.71 0.67 -11.07
N PHE A 374 -10.56 0.95 -9.77
CA PHE A 374 -11.07 0.08 -8.72
C PHE A 374 -12.61 0.00 -8.74
N GLU A 375 -13.31 1.12 -8.95
CA GLU A 375 -14.78 1.13 -9.07
C GLU A 375 -15.24 0.27 -10.27
N ILE A 376 -14.65 0.45 -11.45
CA ILE A 376 -14.97 -0.34 -12.65
C ILE A 376 -14.74 -1.84 -12.40
N GLN A 377 -13.65 -2.20 -11.71
CA GLN A 377 -13.31 -3.59 -11.41
C GLN A 377 -14.24 -4.21 -10.37
N ALA A 378 -14.59 -3.47 -9.32
CA ALA A 378 -15.53 -3.90 -8.29
C ALA A 378 -16.94 -4.12 -8.86
N GLU A 379 -17.40 -3.22 -9.73
CA GLU A 379 -18.70 -3.35 -10.40
C GLU A 379 -18.73 -4.60 -11.30
N ARG A 380 -17.66 -4.90 -12.04
CA ARG A 380 -17.56 -6.16 -12.80
C ARG A 380 -17.68 -7.38 -11.90
N LEU A 381 -17.06 -7.34 -10.71
CA LEU A 381 -17.14 -8.43 -9.74
C LEU A 381 -18.57 -8.62 -9.19
N LEU A 382 -19.23 -7.52 -8.81
CA LEU A 382 -20.64 -7.53 -8.39
C LEU A 382 -21.56 -8.07 -9.50
N LEU A 383 -21.33 -7.63 -10.74
CA LEU A 383 -22.13 -8.05 -11.89
C LEU A 383 -21.99 -9.53 -12.20
N VAL A 384 -20.79 -10.12 -12.09
CA VAL A 384 -20.63 -11.57 -12.31
C VAL A 384 -21.26 -12.40 -11.19
N GLN A 385 -21.22 -11.91 -9.94
CA GLN A 385 -21.94 -12.55 -8.83
C GLN A 385 -23.46 -12.53 -9.07
N GLU A 386 -24.02 -11.39 -9.48
CA GLU A 386 -25.43 -11.28 -9.85
C GLU A 386 -25.78 -12.17 -11.05
N LEU A 387 -24.95 -12.23 -12.08
CA LEU A 387 -25.13 -13.13 -13.23
C LEU A 387 -25.16 -14.60 -12.80
N ALA A 388 -24.29 -15.01 -11.87
CA ALA A 388 -24.28 -16.35 -11.32
C ALA A 388 -25.57 -16.63 -10.52
N SER A 389 -26.01 -15.73 -9.65
CA SER A 389 -27.27 -15.83 -8.90
C SER A 389 -28.49 -15.93 -9.81
N GLN A 390 -28.51 -15.26 -10.96
CA GLN A 390 -29.63 -15.38 -11.90
C GLN A 390 -29.71 -16.75 -12.59
N VAL A 391 -28.58 -17.41 -12.79
CA VAL A 391 -28.53 -18.76 -13.38
C VAL A 391 -28.73 -19.82 -12.29
N TYR A 392 -28.26 -19.55 -11.07
CA TYR A 392 -28.33 -20.42 -9.89
C TYR A 392 -28.96 -19.67 -8.70
N PRO A 393 -30.31 -19.57 -8.64
CA PRO A 393 -31.02 -18.70 -7.68
C PRO A 393 -30.84 -19.03 -6.19
N GLU A 394 -30.39 -20.23 -5.87
CA GLU A 394 -30.11 -20.66 -4.50
C GLU A 394 -28.70 -20.25 -4.04
N ALA A 395 -27.85 -19.78 -4.96
CA ALA A 395 -26.50 -19.32 -4.66
C ALA A 395 -26.50 -17.84 -4.30
N ALA A 396 -25.64 -17.47 -3.34
CA ALA A 396 -25.30 -16.09 -3.01
C ALA A 396 -23.77 -15.95 -3.07
N PRO A 397 -23.18 -16.01 -4.27
CA PRO A 397 -21.73 -16.07 -4.43
C PRO A 397 -21.09 -14.76 -3.98
N GLN A 398 -20.04 -14.89 -3.17
CA GLN A 398 -19.10 -13.81 -2.83
C GLN A 398 -17.73 -14.27 -3.28
N ILE A 399 -17.16 -13.58 -4.27
CA ILE A 399 -15.85 -13.90 -4.81
C ILE A 399 -14.83 -13.11 -3.99
N PRO A 400 -13.90 -13.76 -3.26
CA PRO A 400 -12.85 -13.04 -2.56
C PRO A 400 -12.04 -12.16 -3.49
N TRP A 401 -11.96 -10.86 -3.18
CA TRP A 401 -11.14 -9.89 -3.90
C TRP A 401 -9.89 -9.56 -3.10
N ILE A 402 -8.78 -10.16 -3.52
CA ILE A 402 -7.48 -10.00 -2.88
C ILE A 402 -6.74 -8.82 -3.52
N VAL A 403 -6.52 -7.76 -2.75
CA VAL A 403 -5.85 -6.54 -3.20
C VAL A 403 -4.38 -6.58 -2.78
N LEU A 404 -3.49 -6.85 -3.73
CA LEU A 404 -2.04 -6.86 -3.48
C LEU A 404 -1.49 -5.42 -3.48
N THR A 405 -0.99 -4.96 -2.35
CA THR A 405 -0.42 -3.62 -2.14
C THR A 405 1.08 -3.68 -1.87
N SER A 406 1.76 -2.53 -1.83
CA SER A 406 3.12 -2.39 -1.32
C SER A 406 3.15 -1.45 -0.12
N ASP A 407 4.31 -1.31 0.55
CA ASP A 407 4.46 -0.36 1.66
C ASP A 407 4.02 1.07 1.31
N ALA A 408 4.20 1.49 0.06
CA ALA A 408 3.83 2.82 -0.38
C ALA A 408 2.37 2.94 -0.86
N THR A 409 1.70 1.83 -1.19
CA THR A 409 0.32 1.85 -1.70
C THR A 409 -0.72 1.31 -0.72
N ASP A 410 -0.33 0.59 0.34
CA ASP A 410 -1.27 -0.08 1.26
C ASP A 410 -2.20 0.89 1.99
N ALA A 411 -1.64 1.81 2.79
CA ALA A 411 -2.42 2.79 3.54
C ALA A 411 -3.35 3.65 2.66
N PRO A 412 -2.91 4.27 1.55
CA PRO A 412 -3.82 5.02 0.70
C PRO A 412 -4.89 4.13 0.03
N THR A 413 -4.55 2.90 -0.37
CA THR A 413 -5.54 1.99 -0.98
C THR A 413 -6.65 1.64 0.00
N ARG A 414 -6.31 1.26 1.24
CA ARG A 414 -7.31 0.95 2.28
C ARG A 414 -8.23 2.13 2.56
N ALA A 415 -7.65 3.31 2.76
CA ALA A 415 -8.42 4.53 3.01
C ALA A 415 -9.41 4.84 1.87
N PHE A 416 -9.01 4.61 0.62
CA PHE A 416 -9.90 4.81 -0.53
C PHE A 416 -11.03 3.78 -0.60
N PHE A 417 -10.76 2.52 -0.26
CA PHE A 417 -11.80 1.48 -0.18
C PHE A 417 -12.79 1.79 0.95
N ASP A 418 -12.30 2.23 2.12
CA ASP A 418 -13.16 2.64 3.24
C ASP A 418 -14.02 3.86 2.87
N GLU A 419 -13.42 4.89 2.25
CA GLU A 419 -14.13 6.09 1.77
C GLU A 419 -15.25 5.75 0.78
N LYS A 420 -15.02 4.75 -0.07
CA LYS A 420 -15.94 4.33 -1.13
C LYS A 420 -16.87 3.20 -0.71
N GLU A 421 -16.93 2.88 0.59
CA GLU A 421 -17.77 1.81 1.14
C GLU A 421 -17.58 0.48 0.39
N TYR A 422 -16.31 0.13 0.12
CA TYR A 422 -15.91 -1.07 -0.61
C TYR A 422 -16.60 -1.21 -1.99
N PHE A 423 -17.02 -0.09 -2.59
CA PHE A 423 -17.71 -0.03 -3.88
C PHE A 423 -18.99 -0.88 -3.94
N GLY A 424 -19.64 -1.10 -2.80
CA GLY A 424 -20.83 -1.95 -2.67
C GLY A 424 -20.54 -3.45 -2.51
N LEU A 425 -19.27 -3.86 -2.48
CA LEU A 425 -18.89 -5.21 -2.06
C LEU A 425 -19.03 -5.34 -0.53
N ASP A 426 -19.24 -6.57 -0.06
CA ASP A 426 -19.14 -6.88 1.37
C ASP A 426 -17.67 -6.73 1.82
N GLU A 427 -17.43 -5.95 2.87
CA GLU A 427 -16.09 -5.72 3.42
C GLU A 427 -15.33 -7.03 3.71
N SER A 428 -16.03 -8.07 4.17
CA SER A 428 -15.40 -9.36 4.50
C SER A 428 -14.88 -10.13 3.28
N GLN A 429 -15.34 -9.79 2.07
CA GLN A 429 -14.88 -10.39 0.83
C GLN A 429 -13.64 -9.68 0.24
N VAL A 430 -13.23 -8.52 0.78
CA VAL A 430 -12.06 -7.76 0.28
C VAL A 430 -10.86 -7.96 1.19
N TRP A 431 -9.80 -8.60 0.68
CA TRP A 431 -8.63 -8.97 1.49
C TRP A 431 -7.39 -8.23 1.00
N PHE A 432 -6.82 -7.38 1.84
CA PHE A 432 -5.59 -6.69 1.51
C PHE A 432 -4.37 -7.52 1.90
N VAL A 433 -3.48 -7.72 0.93
CA VAL A 433 -2.24 -8.47 1.09
C VAL A 433 -1.10 -7.54 0.74
N LYS A 434 -0.19 -7.30 1.68
CA LYS A 434 0.96 -6.44 1.42
C LYS A 434 2.15 -7.27 0.96
N GLN A 435 2.73 -6.94 -0.19
CA GLN A 435 3.94 -7.60 -0.68
C GLN A 435 5.20 -7.06 0.00
N ASP A 436 6.24 -7.90 0.05
CA ASP A 436 7.54 -7.52 0.60
C ASP A 436 8.26 -6.48 -0.28
N SER A 437 9.18 -5.75 0.34
CA SER A 437 10.10 -4.83 -0.33
C SER A 437 11.54 -5.28 -0.10
N LEU A 438 12.38 -5.08 -1.11
CA LEU A 438 13.83 -5.29 -1.00
C LEU A 438 14.58 -3.95 -1.14
N PRO A 439 15.73 -3.81 -0.46
CA PRO A 439 16.64 -2.69 -0.69
C PRO A 439 17.08 -2.60 -2.15
N CYS A 440 17.12 -1.38 -2.67
CA CYS A 440 17.79 -1.05 -3.92
C CYS A 440 19.29 -1.00 -3.66
N VAL A 441 20.09 -1.44 -4.63
CA VAL A 441 21.55 -1.36 -4.55
C VAL A 441 22.15 -0.60 -5.72
N ASP A 442 23.34 -0.06 -5.54
CA ASP A 442 24.10 0.62 -6.60
C ASP A 442 24.65 -0.36 -7.64
N LEU A 443 25.27 0.20 -8.69
CA LEU A 443 25.92 -0.55 -9.76
C LEU A 443 27.42 -0.79 -9.50
N GLU A 444 27.94 -0.43 -8.32
CA GLU A 444 29.35 -0.61 -7.99
C GLU A 444 29.65 -2.07 -7.63
N GLU A 445 30.91 -2.49 -7.63
CA GLU A 445 31.30 -3.89 -7.32
C GLU A 445 30.84 -4.36 -5.94
N GLY A 446 30.62 -3.43 -5.01
CA GLY A 446 30.12 -3.71 -3.66
C GLY A 446 28.60 -3.84 -3.56
N HIS A 447 27.86 -3.47 -4.61
CA HIS A 447 26.39 -3.44 -4.66
C HIS A 447 25.80 -2.83 -3.38
N ASN A 448 26.20 -1.61 -3.07
CA ASN A 448 25.85 -0.98 -1.81
C ASN A 448 24.37 -0.65 -1.78
N ILE A 449 23.70 -0.97 -0.66
CA ILE A 449 22.33 -0.55 -0.38
C ILE A 449 22.26 0.98 -0.48
N LEU A 450 21.37 1.45 -1.34
CA LEU A 450 21.10 2.87 -1.52
C LEU A 450 20.25 3.40 -0.36
N LEU A 451 20.55 4.62 0.06
CA LEU A 451 19.85 5.33 1.13
C LEU A 451 19.11 6.54 0.55
N GLU A 452 17.84 6.71 0.88
CA GLU A 452 17.08 7.94 0.55
C GLU A 452 17.47 9.10 1.47
N SER A 453 17.83 8.78 2.72
CA SER A 453 18.35 9.69 3.75
C SER A 453 19.22 8.87 4.73
N PRO A 454 19.96 9.46 5.69
CA PRO A 454 20.86 8.67 6.55
C PRO A 454 20.10 7.61 7.35
N TRP A 455 18.81 7.82 7.61
CA TRP A 455 17.93 6.95 8.40
C TRP A 455 16.81 6.29 7.58
N LYS A 456 16.88 6.32 6.24
CA LYS A 456 15.86 5.71 5.38
C LYS A 456 16.48 5.01 4.19
N LEU A 457 16.17 3.74 4.04
CA LEU A 457 16.65 2.91 2.93
C LEU A 457 15.86 3.24 1.66
N ALA A 458 16.53 3.21 0.51
CA ALA A 458 15.83 3.15 -0.77
C ALA A 458 15.35 1.70 -0.97
N VAL A 459 14.04 1.49 -0.93
CA VAL A 459 13.42 0.17 -1.09
C VAL A 459 12.50 0.15 -2.30
N ALA A 460 12.34 -1.02 -2.90
CA ALA A 460 11.38 -1.27 -3.95
C ALA A 460 10.60 -2.55 -3.67
N PRO A 461 9.33 -2.62 -4.07
CA PRO A 461 8.58 -3.86 -3.97
C PRO A 461 9.23 -4.97 -4.80
N THR A 462 9.06 -6.22 -4.41
CA THR A 462 9.67 -7.41 -5.04
C THR A 462 9.08 -7.80 -6.40
N GLY A 463 8.47 -6.86 -7.14
CA GLY A 463 7.80 -7.14 -8.40
C GLY A 463 6.47 -7.88 -8.25
N ASN A 464 5.81 -8.20 -9.37
CA ASN A 464 4.49 -8.87 -9.33
C ASN A 464 4.58 -10.37 -8.97
N GLY A 465 5.75 -11.00 -9.12
CA GLY A 465 6.02 -12.35 -8.63
C GLY A 465 6.14 -12.42 -7.11
N GLY A 466 6.36 -11.29 -6.44
CA GLY A 466 6.29 -11.19 -4.97
C GLY A 466 4.95 -11.64 -4.38
N LEU A 467 3.89 -11.66 -5.22
CA LEU A 467 2.57 -12.18 -4.89
C LEU A 467 2.63 -13.53 -4.16
N PHE A 468 3.30 -14.54 -4.72
CA PHE A 468 3.24 -15.91 -4.19
C PHE A 468 3.78 -15.98 -2.76
N SER A 469 4.89 -15.28 -2.52
CA SER A 469 5.48 -15.16 -1.19
C SER A 469 4.58 -14.43 -0.22
N ALA A 470 3.91 -13.37 -0.67
CA ALA A 470 3.01 -12.56 0.15
C ALA A 470 1.75 -13.33 0.54
N LEU A 471 1.14 -14.07 -0.40
CA LEU A 471 -0.02 -14.92 -0.13
C LEU A 471 0.28 -15.98 0.90
N HIS A 472 1.44 -16.65 0.80
CA HIS A 472 1.84 -17.67 1.76
C HIS A 472 2.17 -17.07 3.14
N ALA A 473 2.97 -16.00 3.18
CA ALA A 473 3.38 -15.38 4.44
C ALA A 473 2.19 -14.83 5.26
N GLN A 474 1.08 -14.49 4.61
CA GLN A 474 -0.15 -13.99 5.23
C GLN A 474 -1.26 -15.06 5.30
N ASN A 475 -0.93 -16.35 5.12
CA ASN A 475 -1.84 -17.50 5.18
C ASN A 475 -3.09 -17.39 4.27
N ILE A 476 -2.97 -16.67 3.15
CA ILE A 476 -4.08 -16.45 2.22
C ILE A 476 -4.37 -17.73 1.43
N VAL A 477 -3.34 -18.49 1.08
CA VAL A 477 -3.52 -19.75 0.34
C VAL A 477 -4.24 -20.79 1.20
N ASP A 478 -3.92 -20.88 2.49
CA ASP A 478 -4.63 -21.74 3.44
C ASP A 478 -6.09 -21.32 3.56
N ARG A 479 -6.37 -20.03 3.73
CA ARG A 479 -7.73 -19.50 3.78
C ARG A 479 -8.53 -19.82 2.52
N LEU A 480 -7.94 -19.63 1.33
CA LEU A 480 -8.59 -19.97 0.05
C LEU A 480 -8.96 -21.45 -0.01
N SER A 481 -8.07 -22.32 0.44
CA SER A 481 -8.30 -23.77 0.52
C SER A 481 -9.44 -24.10 1.50
N GLU A 482 -9.45 -23.47 2.68
CA GLU A 482 -10.51 -23.64 3.69
C GLU A 482 -11.89 -23.15 3.20
N GLU A 483 -11.92 -22.07 2.42
CA GLU A 483 -13.14 -21.55 1.79
C GLU A 483 -13.58 -22.36 0.55
N GLY A 484 -12.82 -23.39 0.16
CA GLY A 484 -13.16 -24.26 -0.99
C GLY A 484 -12.86 -23.65 -2.35
N VAL A 485 -12.08 -22.56 -2.39
CA VAL A 485 -11.65 -21.94 -3.64
C VAL A 485 -10.71 -22.90 -4.38
N ARG A 486 -10.93 -23.03 -5.69
CA ARG A 486 -10.12 -23.88 -6.58
C ARG A 486 -9.25 -23.07 -7.52
N TYR A 487 -9.76 -21.94 -8.00
CA TYR A 487 -9.07 -21.12 -9.01
C TYR A 487 -8.98 -19.65 -8.57
N VAL A 488 -7.79 -19.08 -8.73
CA VAL A 488 -7.51 -17.68 -8.40
C VAL A 488 -7.12 -16.96 -9.69
N GLN A 489 -7.95 -16.03 -10.17
CA GLN A 489 -7.59 -15.17 -11.30
C GLN A 489 -6.71 -14.03 -10.78
N VAL A 490 -5.53 -13.83 -11.36
CA VAL A 490 -4.62 -12.74 -11.03
C VAL A 490 -4.52 -11.77 -12.20
N TYR A 491 -4.69 -10.47 -11.96
CA TYR A 491 -4.62 -9.47 -13.02
C TYR A 491 -3.96 -8.14 -12.59
N SER A 492 -3.43 -7.40 -13.57
CA SER A 492 -2.88 -6.05 -13.35
C SER A 492 -3.98 -4.99 -13.21
N VAL A 493 -3.88 -4.13 -12.19
CA VAL A 493 -4.86 -3.05 -11.94
C VAL A 493 -5.00 -2.06 -13.10
N ASP A 494 -3.99 -1.95 -13.97
CA ASP A 494 -3.93 -0.91 -15.01
C ASP A 494 -4.60 -1.28 -16.34
N ASN A 495 -5.20 -2.45 -16.46
CA ASN A 495 -5.99 -2.82 -17.63
C ASN A 495 -7.47 -2.41 -17.44
N ALA A 496 -7.90 -1.33 -18.09
CA ALA A 496 -9.28 -0.83 -17.99
C ALA A 496 -10.33 -1.81 -18.56
N LEU A 497 -9.94 -2.68 -19.48
CA LEU A 497 -10.81 -3.67 -20.12
C LEU A 497 -10.77 -5.06 -19.45
N VAL A 498 -10.09 -5.22 -18.32
CA VAL A 498 -9.96 -6.53 -17.67
C VAL A 498 -11.32 -7.13 -17.30
N ARG A 499 -11.60 -8.36 -17.76
CA ARG A 499 -12.76 -9.13 -17.32
C ARG A 499 -12.48 -9.74 -15.94
N VAL A 500 -12.86 -9.02 -14.89
CA VAL A 500 -12.72 -9.47 -13.50
C VAL A 500 -13.70 -10.60 -13.23
N GLY A 501 -13.23 -11.69 -12.63
CA GLY A 501 -14.04 -12.87 -12.35
C GLY A 501 -14.51 -13.61 -13.62
N ASP A 502 -13.72 -13.63 -14.69
CA ASP A 502 -14.16 -14.11 -16.01
C ASP A 502 -14.62 -15.59 -16.02
N PRO A 503 -15.93 -15.86 -16.20
CA PRO A 503 -16.45 -17.21 -16.28
C PRO A 503 -15.86 -18.03 -17.44
N VAL A 504 -15.56 -17.41 -18.59
CA VAL A 504 -14.96 -18.16 -19.69
C VAL A 504 -13.59 -18.68 -19.31
N PHE A 505 -12.78 -17.86 -18.67
CA PHE A 505 -11.44 -18.26 -18.27
C PHE A 505 -11.46 -19.35 -17.19
N PHE A 506 -12.31 -19.22 -16.17
CA PHE A 506 -12.48 -20.26 -15.15
C PHE A 506 -12.98 -21.57 -15.76
N GLY A 507 -13.99 -21.51 -16.63
CA GLY A 507 -14.54 -22.69 -17.28
C GLY A 507 -13.55 -23.39 -18.21
N TYR A 508 -12.74 -22.63 -18.94
CA TYR A 508 -11.69 -23.17 -19.80
C TYR A 508 -10.57 -23.82 -18.98
N ALA A 509 -10.07 -23.13 -17.95
CA ALA A 509 -9.06 -23.69 -17.04
C ALA A 509 -9.55 -24.98 -16.37
N HIS A 510 -10.81 -25.02 -15.96
CA HIS A 510 -11.41 -26.21 -15.39
C HIS A 510 -11.53 -27.36 -16.39
N GLU A 511 -11.98 -27.11 -17.63
CA GLU A 511 -12.06 -28.12 -18.68
C GLU A 511 -10.69 -28.72 -19.02
N LYS A 512 -9.62 -27.93 -18.89
CA LYS A 512 -8.24 -28.36 -19.11
C LYS A 512 -7.56 -28.94 -17.88
N GLU A 513 -8.26 -28.98 -16.73
CA GLU A 513 -7.67 -29.38 -15.44
C GLU A 513 -6.36 -28.60 -15.14
N ALA A 514 -6.36 -27.32 -15.51
CA ALA A 514 -5.16 -26.50 -15.52
C ALA A 514 -4.75 -26.07 -14.11
N ASP A 515 -3.44 -26.14 -13.85
CA ASP A 515 -2.80 -25.55 -12.68
C ASP A 515 -2.44 -24.08 -12.93
N VAL A 516 -2.17 -23.73 -14.19
CA VAL A 516 -1.89 -22.37 -14.65
C VAL A 516 -2.74 -22.07 -15.89
N GLY A 517 -3.54 -21.02 -15.85
CA GLY A 517 -4.17 -20.41 -17.01
C GLY A 517 -3.46 -19.11 -17.39
N VAL A 518 -3.31 -18.83 -18.68
CA VAL A 518 -2.72 -17.59 -19.17
C VAL A 518 -3.55 -17.02 -20.30
N LYS A 519 -4.04 -15.79 -20.14
CA LYS A 519 -4.65 -15.06 -21.26
C LYS A 519 -3.59 -14.32 -22.05
N VAL A 520 -3.77 -14.36 -23.36
CA VAL A 520 -2.93 -13.66 -24.32
C VAL A 520 -3.78 -12.90 -25.33
N VAL A 521 -3.22 -11.87 -25.93
CA VAL A 521 -3.78 -11.22 -27.12
C VAL A 521 -2.83 -11.39 -28.28
N LYS A 522 -3.34 -11.22 -29.49
CA LYS A 522 -2.49 -11.16 -30.68
C LYS A 522 -1.60 -9.92 -30.63
N ARG A 523 -0.29 -10.11 -30.74
CA ARG A 523 0.70 -9.04 -30.89
C ARG A 523 0.49 -8.30 -32.21
N ASN A 524 0.39 -6.98 -32.17
CA ASN A 524 0.03 -6.13 -33.31
C ASN A 524 1.22 -5.89 -34.25
N SER A 525 2.42 -5.74 -33.69
CA SER A 525 3.63 -5.44 -34.45
C SER A 525 4.86 -6.09 -33.83
N PRO A 526 5.95 -6.28 -34.60
CA PRO A 526 7.22 -6.73 -34.06
C PRO A 526 7.72 -5.86 -32.90
N ASP A 527 7.49 -4.55 -32.97
CA ASP A 527 8.05 -3.57 -32.03
C ASP A 527 7.12 -3.25 -30.84
N GLU A 528 6.02 -3.99 -30.68
CA GLU A 528 5.17 -3.88 -29.50
C GLU A 528 5.93 -4.30 -28.24
N ALA A 529 6.01 -3.42 -27.25
CA ALA A 529 6.74 -3.64 -25.99
C ALA A 529 5.95 -4.52 -25.02
N VAL A 530 5.75 -5.78 -25.40
CA VAL A 530 5.02 -6.79 -24.64
C VAL A 530 5.77 -8.11 -24.64
N GLY A 531 5.84 -8.78 -23.49
CA GLY A 531 6.37 -10.13 -23.39
C GLY A 531 5.52 -11.13 -24.17
N VAL A 532 6.16 -12.15 -24.74
CA VAL A 532 5.49 -13.20 -25.52
C VAL A 532 5.60 -14.54 -24.81
N VAL A 533 4.49 -15.26 -24.73
CA VAL A 533 4.48 -16.63 -24.18
C VAL A 533 5.16 -17.56 -25.19
N CYS A 534 6.13 -18.34 -24.71
CA CYS A 534 6.92 -19.29 -25.50
C CYS A 534 7.01 -20.64 -24.78
N LEU A 535 7.31 -21.69 -25.53
CA LEU A 535 7.70 -23.00 -24.99
C LEU A 535 9.23 -23.11 -25.04
N HIS A 536 9.85 -23.31 -23.89
CA HIS A 536 11.27 -23.65 -23.78
C HIS A 536 11.42 -25.17 -23.83
N LYS A 537 12.35 -25.65 -24.66
CA LYS A 537 12.77 -27.05 -24.66
C LYS A 537 14.25 -27.14 -24.34
N ASP A 538 14.60 -27.99 -23.38
CA ASP A 538 15.99 -28.32 -23.12
C ASP A 538 16.58 -28.99 -24.36
N SER A 539 17.76 -28.53 -24.80
CA SER A 539 18.48 -29.17 -25.89
C SER A 539 18.90 -30.57 -25.46
N GLU A 540 18.61 -31.60 -26.27
CA GLU A 540 19.07 -32.97 -26.01
C GLU A 540 20.58 -32.94 -25.70
N GLU A 541 20.98 -33.38 -24.50
CA GLU A 541 22.39 -33.55 -24.16
C GLU A 541 23.01 -34.51 -25.18
N ASN A 542 23.97 -34.03 -25.98
CA ASN A 542 24.84 -34.92 -26.74
C ASN A 542 25.52 -35.88 -25.75
N PRO A 543 25.44 -37.21 -25.92
CA PRO A 543 26.15 -38.13 -25.05
C PRO A 543 27.65 -38.03 -25.36
N THR A 544 28.37 -37.16 -24.65
CA THR A 544 29.83 -37.07 -24.73
C THR A 544 30.48 -37.80 -23.57
N HIS A 545 31.39 -38.70 -23.95
CA HIS A 545 32.38 -39.43 -23.17
C HIS A 545 32.02 -40.84 -22.70
N GLU A 546 32.32 -41.78 -23.61
CA GLU A 546 33.01 -43.05 -23.37
C GLU A 546 33.36 -43.34 -21.91
N ASP A 547 32.63 -44.29 -21.33
CA ASP A 547 32.98 -45.00 -20.11
C ASP A 547 34.39 -45.61 -20.26
N LEU A 548 35.36 -45.01 -19.57
CA LEU A 548 36.61 -45.69 -19.25
C LEU A 548 36.33 -46.72 -18.16
N ASP A 549 36.04 -47.92 -18.64
CA ASP A 549 36.04 -49.19 -17.94
C ASP A 549 37.22 -49.26 -16.95
N THR A 550 36.90 -49.16 -15.66
CA THR A 550 37.79 -49.59 -14.58
C THR A 550 37.03 -50.57 -13.70
N SER A 551 37.08 -51.83 -14.14
CA SER A 551 36.82 -53.03 -13.34
C SER A 551 37.44 -52.95 -11.94
N SER A 552 36.60 -52.99 -10.91
CA SER A 552 36.92 -53.67 -9.66
C SER A 552 35.63 -54.26 -9.09
N GLU A 553 35.59 -55.59 -9.11
CA GLU A 553 34.56 -56.46 -8.59
C GLU A 553 34.31 -56.20 -7.10
N ASP A 554 33.04 -55.99 -6.72
CA ASP A 554 32.54 -56.41 -5.41
C ASP A 554 31.02 -56.68 -5.56
N ASP A 555 30.70 -57.97 -5.49
CA ASP A 555 29.35 -58.54 -5.55
C ASP A 555 28.59 -58.26 -4.24
N SER A 556 27.46 -57.55 -4.34
CA SER A 556 26.36 -57.72 -3.41
C SER A 556 25.03 -57.58 -4.14
N GLU A 557 24.32 -58.70 -4.26
CA GLU A 557 22.97 -58.82 -4.80
C GLU A 557 21.96 -58.02 -3.97
N SER A 558 21.28 -57.07 -4.59
CA SER A 558 19.94 -56.65 -4.19
C SER A 558 19.11 -56.36 -5.43
N ASP A 559 17.92 -56.97 -5.50
CA ASP A 559 16.87 -56.79 -6.49
C ASP A 559 16.65 -55.30 -6.82
N ASP A 560 17.01 -54.88 -8.03
CA ASP A 560 16.50 -53.64 -8.63
C ASP A 560 15.61 -54.01 -9.82
N THR A 561 14.32 -53.79 -9.63
CA THR A 561 13.33 -53.74 -10.71
C THR A 561 13.70 -52.62 -11.67
N ASP A 562 13.99 -53.03 -12.90
CA ASP A 562 14.03 -52.26 -14.14
C ASP A 562 12.97 -51.14 -14.16
N MET A 563 13.40 -49.93 -13.77
CA MET A 563 12.69 -48.68 -14.07
C MET A 563 13.44 -48.05 -15.23
N THR A 564 12.92 -48.28 -16.44
CA THR A 564 13.30 -47.57 -17.65
C THR A 564 13.37 -46.08 -17.36
N ARG A 565 14.58 -45.55 -17.31
CA ARG A 565 14.87 -44.13 -17.15
C ARG A 565 14.50 -43.45 -18.46
N GLU A 566 13.22 -43.11 -18.61
CA GLU A 566 12.75 -42.28 -19.71
C GLU A 566 13.51 -40.95 -19.64
N SER A 567 14.33 -40.73 -20.66
CA SER A 567 14.95 -39.45 -20.97
C SER A 567 13.84 -38.44 -21.31
N SER A 568 13.18 -37.88 -20.30
CA SER A 568 12.21 -36.81 -20.48
C SER A 568 12.97 -35.52 -20.81
N THR A 569 12.90 -35.08 -22.05
CA THR A 569 13.23 -33.70 -22.41
C THR A 569 12.32 -32.78 -21.60
N SER A 570 12.89 -32.06 -20.64
CA SER A 570 12.14 -31.11 -19.82
C SER A 570 11.77 -29.91 -20.70
N SER A 571 10.48 -29.61 -20.76
CA SER A 571 9.96 -28.44 -21.45
C SER A 571 9.07 -27.66 -20.50
N TYR A 572 9.01 -26.35 -20.68
CA TYR A 572 8.20 -25.48 -19.83
C TYR A 572 7.74 -24.23 -20.58
N TYR A 573 6.60 -23.68 -20.16
CA TYR A 573 6.16 -22.38 -20.65
C TYR A 573 6.91 -21.26 -19.94
N GLY A 574 7.32 -20.25 -20.69
CA GLY A 574 7.93 -19.03 -20.18
C GLY A 574 7.35 -17.81 -20.91
N VAL A 575 7.68 -16.64 -20.39
CA VAL A 575 7.44 -15.37 -21.09
C VAL A 575 8.80 -14.80 -21.45
N LEU A 576 9.01 -14.59 -22.74
CA LEU A 576 10.19 -13.91 -23.27
C LEU A 576 9.88 -12.42 -23.33
N GLU A 577 10.59 -11.63 -22.52
CA GLU A 577 10.37 -10.19 -22.47
C GLU A 577 10.85 -9.50 -23.76
N TYR A 578 10.23 -8.37 -24.09
CA TYR A 578 10.47 -7.69 -25.38
C TYR A 578 11.94 -7.24 -25.57
N ASN A 579 12.65 -6.97 -24.48
CA ASN A 579 14.06 -6.60 -24.46
C ASN A 579 15.01 -7.80 -24.60
N GLU A 580 14.52 -9.03 -24.40
CA GLU A 580 15.25 -10.29 -24.58
C GLU A 580 15.04 -10.88 -25.99
N MET A 581 14.05 -10.38 -26.74
CA MET A 581 13.77 -10.85 -28.10
C MET A 581 14.82 -10.40 -29.12
N THR A 582 15.50 -11.38 -29.74
CA THR A 582 16.34 -11.11 -30.92
C THR A 582 15.51 -10.62 -32.10
N ASP A 583 16.11 -9.85 -33.01
CA ASP A 583 15.46 -9.36 -34.24
C ASP A 583 14.82 -10.50 -35.05
N THR A 584 15.47 -11.66 -35.09
CA THR A 584 14.99 -12.85 -35.78
C THR A 584 13.69 -13.37 -35.17
N LEU A 585 13.61 -13.53 -33.85
CA LEU A 585 12.39 -13.97 -33.17
C LEU A 585 11.29 -12.90 -33.25
N ARG A 586 11.68 -11.63 -33.08
CA ARG A 586 10.78 -10.48 -33.06
C ARG A 586 10.03 -10.32 -34.38
N THR A 587 10.70 -10.55 -35.51
CA THR A 587 10.16 -10.35 -36.87
C THR A 587 9.73 -11.64 -37.57
N ALA A 588 9.89 -12.81 -36.95
CA ALA A 588 9.50 -14.10 -37.52
C ALA A 588 7.99 -14.12 -37.87
N LYS A 589 7.68 -14.52 -39.10
CA LYS A 589 6.32 -14.59 -39.64
C LYS A 589 6.01 -15.93 -40.28
N GLU A 590 4.76 -16.34 -40.14
CA GLU A 590 4.13 -17.44 -40.87
C GLU A 590 2.89 -16.89 -41.58
N GLY A 591 2.97 -16.75 -42.91
CA GLY A 591 1.99 -15.97 -43.68
C GLY A 591 2.02 -14.48 -43.30
N ASP A 592 0.85 -13.92 -42.99
CA ASP A 592 0.72 -12.52 -42.56
C ASP A 592 0.94 -12.33 -41.05
N ASP A 593 0.97 -13.43 -40.29
CA ASP A 593 1.00 -13.43 -38.83
C ASP A 593 2.40 -13.61 -38.27
N LEU A 594 2.64 -12.99 -37.10
CA LEU A 594 3.86 -13.23 -36.33
C LEU A 594 3.84 -14.65 -35.75
N VAL A 595 4.99 -15.32 -35.80
CA VAL A 595 5.15 -16.66 -35.20
C VAL A 595 5.01 -16.54 -33.68
N TYR A 596 5.79 -15.64 -33.08
CA TYR A 596 5.69 -15.27 -31.67
C TYR A 596 4.67 -14.14 -31.52
N ARG A 597 3.39 -14.51 -31.47
CA ARG A 597 2.26 -13.55 -31.39
C ARG A 597 1.50 -13.55 -30.07
N ALA A 598 1.74 -14.51 -29.19
CA ALA A 598 1.00 -14.70 -27.95
C ALA A 598 1.44 -13.68 -26.89
N ALA A 599 0.95 -12.44 -27.00
CA ALA A 599 1.34 -11.36 -26.10
C ALA A 599 0.72 -11.55 -24.71
N HIS A 600 1.55 -11.62 -23.68
CA HIS A 600 1.13 -11.78 -22.29
C HIS A 600 0.51 -10.47 -21.77
N ILE A 601 -0.75 -10.53 -21.34
CA ILE A 601 -1.48 -9.34 -20.87
C ILE A 601 -1.54 -9.23 -19.34
N CYS A 602 -0.74 -10.02 -18.62
CA CYS A 602 -0.76 -10.10 -17.16
C CYS A 602 -2.17 -10.42 -16.60
N VAL A 603 -2.87 -11.35 -17.25
CA VAL A 603 -4.09 -11.97 -16.73
C VAL A 603 -3.86 -13.47 -16.69
N ASN A 604 -3.70 -13.98 -15.48
CA ASN A 604 -3.34 -15.37 -15.20
C ASN A 604 -4.40 -16.00 -14.30
N LEU A 605 -4.39 -17.31 -14.22
CA LEU A 605 -5.21 -18.09 -13.30
C LEU A 605 -4.32 -19.16 -12.68
N PHE A 606 -4.44 -19.38 -11.38
CA PHE A 606 -3.70 -20.42 -10.68
C PHE A 606 -4.66 -21.31 -9.91
N SER A 607 -4.44 -22.63 -9.93
CA SER A 607 -5.13 -23.51 -9.00
C SER A 607 -4.61 -23.29 -7.58
N VAL A 608 -5.47 -23.43 -6.56
CA VAL A 608 -5.05 -23.30 -5.15
C VAL A 608 -4.01 -24.37 -4.80
N ASP A 609 -4.15 -25.59 -5.32
CA ASP A 609 -3.14 -26.65 -5.18
C ASP A 609 -1.77 -26.24 -5.73
N TYR A 610 -1.75 -25.53 -6.88
CA TYR A 610 -0.52 -25.03 -7.45
C TYR A 610 0.07 -23.86 -6.65
N LEU A 611 -0.76 -22.96 -6.12
CA LEU A 611 -0.30 -21.91 -5.20
C LEU A 611 0.34 -22.50 -3.93
N MET A 612 -0.22 -23.59 -3.38
CA MET A 612 0.38 -24.34 -2.28
C MET A 612 1.73 -24.96 -2.68
N LYS A 613 1.86 -25.47 -3.90
CA LYS A 613 3.14 -25.97 -4.43
C LYS A 613 4.18 -24.85 -4.52
N LEU A 614 3.81 -23.68 -5.01
CA LEU A 614 4.69 -22.51 -5.14
C LEU A 614 5.13 -21.92 -3.79
N ALA A 615 4.39 -22.19 -2.72
CA ALA A 615 4.79 -21.82 -1.36
C ALA A 615 6.01 -22.60 -0.83
N ASN A 616 6.39 -23.70 -1.50
CA ASN A 616 7.54 -24.49 -1.09
C ASN A 616 8.83 -23.63 -1.18
N PRO A 617 9.56 -23.41 -0.06
CA PRO A 617 10.78 -22.61 -0.06
C PRO A 617 11.90 -23.13 -0.98
N LYS A 618 11.80 -24.38 -1.44
CA LYS A 618 12.74 -24.97 -2.41
C LYS A 618 12.41 -24.62 -3.87
N LEU A 619 11.21 -24.14 -4.15
CA LEU A 619 10.78 -23.63 -5.45
C LEU A 619 11.09 -22.14 -5.48
N GLU A 620 12.29 -21.78 -5.92
CA GLU A 620 12.75 -20.40 -5.95
C GLU A 620 12.37 -19.74 -7.28
N LEU A 621 11.54 -18.70 -7.20
CA LEU A 621 11.33 -17.79 -8.32
C LEU A 621 12.52 -16.82 -8.36
N GLY A 622 13.30 -16.88 -9.44
CA GLY A 622 14.49 -16.05 -9.62
C GLY A 622 14.19 -14.55 -9.55
N PHE A 623 15.19 -13.77 -9.12
CA PHE A 623 15.12 -12.31 -9.17
C PHE A 623 15.72 -11.78 -10.47
N HIS A 624 15.01 -10.85 -11.08
CA HIS A 624 15.43 -10.10 -12.26
C HIS A 624 15.93 -8.72 -11.85
N THR A 625 16.89 -8.21 -12.63
CA THR A 625 17.47 -6.89 -12.39
C THR A 625 16.80 -5.84 -13.26
N ALA A 626 16.28 -4.79 -12.62
CA ALA A 626 15.75 -3.63 -13.31
C ALA A 626 16.62 -2.40 -13.02
N LEU A 627 17.39 -1.95 -14.03
CA LEU A 627 18.18 -0.73 -13.95
C LEU A 627 17.26 0.49 -13.82
N LYS A 628 17.48 1.33 -12.80
CA LYS A 628 16.66 2.52 -12.52
C LYS A 628 17.51 3.71 -12.11
N ARG A 629 16.91 4.88 -12.32
CA ARG A 629 17.33 6.15 -11.68
C ARG A 629 16.68 6.18 -10.31
N ILE A 630 17.47 5.88 -9.29
CA ILE A 630 17.03 5.76 -7.90
C ILE A 630 17.59 6.98 -7.16
N PRO A 631 16.74 7.93 -6.75
CA PRO A 631 17.16 9.03 -5.90
C PRO A 631 17.85 8.47 -4.66
N PHE A 632 19.02 9.00 -4.36
CA PHE A 632 19.82 8.54 -3.23
C PHE A 632 20.52 9.73 -2.59
N MET A 633 20.92 9.57 -1.35
CA MET A 633 21.62 10.59 -0.62
C MET A 633 23.12 10.51 -0.91
N LYS A 634 23.72 11.66 -1.20
CA LYS A 634 25.17 11.80 -1.42
C LYS A 634 25.66 13.06 -0.73
N GLU A 635 26.89 13.00 -0.23
CA GLU A 635 27.62 14.18 0.25
C GLU A 635 27.95 15.07 -0.95
N ASP A 636 27.58 16.34 -0.87
CA ASP A 636 27.87 17.34 -1.90
C ASP A 636 29.32 17.84 -1.80
N GLU A 637 29.73 18.74 -2.72
CA GLU A 637 31.08 19.30 -2.76
C GLU A 637 31.46 20.08 -1.49
N SER A 638 30.48 20.45 -0.65
CA SER A 638 30.67 21.18 0.60
C SER A 638 30.73 20.28 1.84
N GLY A 639 30.47 18.98 1.70
CA GLY A 639 30.41 18.04 2.81
C GLY A 639 29.02 17.90 3.43
N GLU A 640 27.98 18.49 2.82
CA GLU A 640 26.60 18.38 3.30
C GLU A 640 25.85 17.26 2.56
N TRP A 641 25.00 16.54 3.29
CA TRP A 641 24.21 15.46 2.72
C TRP A 641 22.95 16.00 2.03
N ALA A 642 22.79 15.71 0.74
CA ALA A 642 21.62 16.09 -0.03
C ALA A 642 21.06 14.91 -0.84
N THR A 643 19.76 14.95 -1.12
CA THR A 643 19.12 14.00 -2.05
C THR A 643 19.55 14.32 -3.47
N HIS A 644 20.22 13.37 -4.12
CA HIS A 644 20.65 13.46 -5.50
C HIS A 644 19.73 12.62 -6.39
N VAL A 645 19.17 13.24 -7.43
CA VAL A 645 18.40 12.56 -8.47
C VAL A 645 19.31 12.33 -9.67
N PRO A 646 19.65 11.08 -10.00
CA PRO A 646 20.63 10.79 -11.05
C PRO A 646 20.02 10.92 -12.45
N ASP A 647 20.81 11.47 -13.39
CA ASP A 647 20.41 11.63 -14.80
C ASP A 647 20.37 10.30 -15.57
N GLN A 648 21.25 9.37 -15.19
CA GLN A 648 21.38 8.01 -15.75
C GLN A 648 21.07 6.96 -14.68
N PRO A 649 20.70 5.72 -15.07
CA PRO A 649 20.51 4.64 -14.10
C PRO A 649 21.74 4.46 -13.20
N ASN A 650 21.52 4.47 -11.89
CA ASN A 650 22.57 4.41 -10.86
C ASN A 650 22.43 3.21 -9.92
N GLY A 651 21.34 2.44 -10.04
CA GLY A 651 21.10 1.29 -9.19
C GLY A 651 20.14 0.30 -9.82
N ILE A 652 20.04 -0.86 -9.18
CA ILE A 652 19.14 -1.93 -9.56
C ILE A 652 17.98 -2.06 -8.55
N LYS A 653 16.80 -2.35 -9.09
CA LYS A 653 15.69 -2.95 -8.35
C LYS A 653 15.66 -4.44 -8.65
N LEU A 654 15.35 -5.23 -7.63
CA LEU A 654 15.26 -6.67 -7.69
C LEU A 654 13.79 -7.05 -7.72
N GLU A 655 13.33 -7.60 -8.84
CA GLU A 655 11.91 -7.90 -9.08
C GLU A 655 11.75 -9.38 -9.44
N GLN A 656 10.75 -10.05 -8.88
CA GLN A 656 10.28 -11.35 -9.33
C GLN A 656 9.13 -11.14 -10.32
N PHE A 657 9.04 -12.00 -11.33
CA PHE A 657 7.93 -11.96 -12.27
C PHE A 657 6.93 -13.08 -12.03
N ILE A 658 5.65 -12.74 -12.14
CA ILE A 658 4.55 -13.69 -11.94
C ILE A 658 4.62 -14.89 -12.89
N PHE A 659 5.15 -14.67 -14.10
CA PHE A 659 5.28 -15.70 -15.12
C PHE A 659 6.48 -16.64 -14.92
N ASP A 660 7.40 -16.35 -14.00
CA ASP A 660 8.44 -17.33 -13.64
C ASP A 660 7.84 -18.57 -12.99
N ALA A 661 6.64 -18.44 -12.40
CA ALA A 661 5.89 -19.57 -11.89
C ALA A 661 5.52 -20.59 -12.99
N PHE A 662 5.52 -20.22 -14.27
CA PHE A 662 5.16 -21.15 -15.35
C PHE A 662 6.22 -22.24 -15.54
N LYS A 663 7.48 -21.93 -15.21
CA LYS A 663 8.63 -22.84 -15.30
C LYS A 663 8.48 -24.09 -14.43
N HIS A 664 7.67 -24.00 -13.39
CA HIS A 664 7.47 -25.07 -12.41
C HIS A 664 6.14 -25.82 -12.57
N CYS A 665 5.36 -25.43 -13.59
CA CYS A 665 4.11 -26.07 -13.96
C CYS A 665 4.38 -27.15 -15.00
N ASP A 666 3.68 -28.28 -14.88
CA ASP A 666 3.62 -29.24 -15.97
C ASP A 666 3.04 -28.53 -17.22
N PRO A 667 3.72 -28.55 -18.38
CA PRO A 667 3.22 -27.93 -19.60
C PRO A 667 1.83 -28.40 -20.02
N GLU A 668 1.46 -29.66 -19.73
CA GLU A 668 0.13 -30.20 -20.05
C GLU A 668 -0.98 -29.55 -19.20
N LYS A 669 -0.62 -29.00 -18.04
CA LYS A 669 -1.50 -28.28 -17.14
C LYS A 669 -1.46 -26.75 -17.30
N VAL A 670 -0.81 -26.25 -18.35
CA VAL A 670 -0.84 -24.83 -18.72
C VAL A 670 -1.90 -24.60 -19.81
N ALA A 671 -2.94 -23.84 -19.47
CA ALA A 671 -4.02 -23.49 -20.38
C ALA A 671 -3.84 -22.07 -20.94
N LEU A 672 -3.43 -21.96 -22.20
CA LEU A 672 -3.37 -20.69 -22.92
C LEU A 672 -4.72 -20.37 -23.56
N LEU A 673 -5.20 -19.12 -23.43
CA LEU A 673 -6.43 -18.64 -24.05
C LEU A 673 -6.19 -17.31 -24.77
N GLU A 674 -6.44 -17.26 -26.07
CA GLU A 674 -6.33 -16.02 -26.86
C GLU A 674 -7.67 -15.27 -26.82
N VAL A 675 -7.62 -13.97 -26.50
CA VAL A 675 -8.79 -13.10 -26.40
C VAL A 675 -8.69 -11.87 -27.31
N ASN A 676 -9.84 -11.24 -27.57
CA ASN A 676 -9.90 -10.03 -28.38
C ASN A 676 -9.32 -8.84 -27.61
N ARG A 677 -8.21 -8.27 -28.09
CA ARG A 677 -7.56 -7.08 -27.52
C ARG A 677 -8.54 -5.93 -27.28
N ASN A 678 -9.38 -5.64 -28.27
CA ASN A 678 -10.30 -4.50 -28.21
C ASN A 678 -11.45 -4.70 -27.21
N GLU A 679 -11.54 -5.87 -26.59
CA GLU A 679 -12.56 -6.20 -25.59
C GLU A 679 -11.97 -6.48 -24.21
N GLU A 680 -10.69 -6.84 -24.11
CA GLU A 680 -10.10 -7.33 -22.86
C GLU A 680 -8.74 -6.70 -22.50
N PHE A 681 -8.15 -5.85 -23.34
CA PHE A 681 -6.83 -5.28 -23.08
C PHE A 681 -6.68 -3.81 -23.48
N ALA A 682 -6.75 -2.94 -22.47
CA ALA A 682 -6.49 -1.50 -22.55
C ALA A 682 -5.61 -1.06 -21.36
N PRO A 683 -4.28 -1.27 -21.42
CA PRO A 683 -3.38 -0.95 -20.32
C PRO A 683 -3.14 0.57 -20.19
N ILE A 684 -2.87 1.03 -18.97
CA ILE A 684 -2.49 2.42 -18.69
C ILE A 684 -1.07 2.45 -18.11
N LYS A 685 -0.10 2.75 -18.98
CA LYS A 685 1.33 2.75 -18.67
C LYS A 685 1.96 4.13 -18.73
N ASN A 686 1.38 5.03 -19.52
CA ASN A 686 1.95 6.33 -19.86
C ASN A 686 1.06 7.49 -19.39
N ALA A 687 1.69 8.64 -19.14
CA ALA A 687 0.97 9.90 -18.94
C ALA A 687 0.28 10.36 -20.23
N SER A 688 -0.73 11.21 -20.08
CA SER A 688 -1.48 11.80 -21.19
C SER A 688 -0.57 12.53 -22.19
N GLY A 689 -0.84 12.37 -23.48
CA GLY A 689 -0.17 13.11 -24.55
C GLY A 689 -0.62 12.66 -25.94
N GLU A 690 -0.54 13.58 -26.92
CA GLU A 690 -0.95 13.30 -28.29
C GLU A 690 -0.06 12.21 -28.93
N GLY A 691 -0.68 11.17 -29.48
CA GLY A 691 0.03 10.05 -30.13
C GLY A 691 0.76 9.11 -29.16
N ILE A 692 0.64 9.32 -27.85
CA ILE A 692 1.20 8.41 -26.84
C ILE A 692 0.21 7.24 -26.64
N PRO A 693 0.62 5.97 -26.81
CA PRO A 693 -0.24 4.83 -26.55
C PRO A 693 -0.36 4.54 -25.04
N ASP A 694 -1.31 3.67 -24.66
CA ASP A 694 -1.47 3.16 -23.30
C ASP A 694 -1.63 4.27 -22.23
N THR A 695 -2.43 5.28 -22.55
CA THR A 695 -2.82 6.37 -21.65
C THR A 695 -4.26 6.21 -21.14
N ALA A 696 -4.63 7.00 -20.14
CA ALA A 696 -6.00 7.05 -19.62
C ALA A 696 -7.03 7.36 -20.73
N GLU A 697 -6.68 8.27 -21.67
CA GLU A 697 -7.55 8.63 -22.80
C GLU A 697 -7.72 7.46 -23.78
N THR A 698 -6.63 6.79 -24.15
CA THR A 698 -6.73 5.63 -25.05
C THR A 698 -7.56 4.51 -24.43
N ALA A 699 -7.40 4.28 -23.13
CA ALA A 699 -8.18 3.28 -22.41
C ALA A 699 -9.67 3.65 -22.33
N ARG A 700 -9.97 4.91 -22.02
CA ARG A 700 -11.34 5.46 -22.04
C ARG A 700 -11.98 5.29 -23.43
N ASP A 701 -11.27 5.65 -24.49
CA ASP A 701 -11.80 5.61 -25.85
C ASP A 701 -12.09 4.17 -26.30
N MET A 702 -11.24 3.20 -25.91
CA MET A 702 -11.50 1.78 -26.14
C MET A 702 -12.71 1.27 -25.35
N LEU A 703 -12.86 1.68 -24.09
CA LEU A 703 -14.00 1.33 -23.25
C LEU A 703 -15.33 1.86 -23.82
N LEU A 704 -15.35 3.12 -24.25
CA LEU A 704 -16.50 3.75 -24.92
C LEU A 704 -16.80 3.10 -26.27
N ALA A 705 -15.78 2.74 -27.05
CA ALA A 705 -15.96 2.04 -28.32
C ALA A 705 -16.63 0.66 -28.11
N LEU A 706 -16.21 -0.08 -27.07
CA LEU A 706 -16.81 -1.34 -26.68
C LEU A 706 -18.29 -1.16 -26.29
N GLN A 707 -18.58 -0.15 -25.46
CA GLN A 707 -19.95 0.17 -25.04
C GLN A 707 -20.86 0.52 -26.23
N ASN A 708 -20.38 1.36 -27.16
CA ASN A 708 -21.12 1.75 -28.34
C ASN A 708 -21.40 0.55 -29.26
N ARG A 709 -20.41 -0.32 -29.47
CA ARG A 709 -20.57 -1.55 -30.27
C ARG A 709 -21.66 -2.44 -29.70
N LEU A 710 -21.63 -2.71 -28.39
CA LEU A 710 -22.61 -3.57 -27.71
C LEU A 710 -24.01 -2.96 -27.59
N SER A 711 -24.12 -1.63 -27.67
CA SER A 711 -25.41 -0.92 -27.71
C SER A 711 -26.05 -0.98 -29.09
N SER A 712 -25.24 -0.94 -30.16
CA SER A 712 -25.70 -0.90 -31.56
C SER A 712 -26.26 -2.22 -32.10
N THR A 713 -26.02 -3.35 -31.44
CA THR A 713 -26.43 -4.69 -31.88
C THR A 713 -27.82 -5.14 -31.39
N SER A 714 -28.65 -4.23 -30.85
CA SER A 714 -30.01 -4.56 -30.38
C SER A 714 -31.01 -4.79 -31.54
N PRO A 715 -31.81 -5.87 -31.51
CA PRO A 715 -33.02 -5.97 -32.34
C PRO A 715 -34.10 -5.00 -31.84
N GLU A 716 -34.93 -4.48 -32.75
CA GLU A 716 -35.97 -3.47 -32.49
C GLU A 716 -36.80 -3.75 -31.23
N ALA A 717 -36.97 -2.71 -30.41
CA ALA A 717 -37.66 -2.72 -29.13
C ALA A 717 -39.12 -3.18 -29.27
N GLY A 718 -39.39 -4.43 -28.88
CA GLY A 718 -40.72 -4.92 -28.56
C GLY A 718 -41.00 -4.75 -27.07
N GLN A 719 -42.12 -4.10 -26.74
CA GLN A 719 -42.62 -3.86 -25.39
C GLN A 719 -42.58 -5.15 -24.54
N ASP A 720 -42.06 -5.04 -23.31
CA ASP A 720 -41.95 -6.07 -22.25
C ASP A 720 -40.62 -6.86 -22.11
N GLY A 721 -39.49 -6.43 -22.71
CA GLY A 721 -38.24 -7.22 -22.75
C GLY A 721 -36.93 -6.61 -22.19
N GLU A 722 -36.92 -5.39 -21.63
CA GLU A 722 -35.71 -4.55 -21.50
C GLU A 722 -34.63 -4.92 -20.46
N THR A 723 -34.89 -5.75 -19.43
CA THR A 723 -34.03 -5.71 -18.22
C THR A 723 -32.88 -6.72 -18.11
N ASN A 724 -32.76 -7.69 -19.04
CA ASN A 724 -31.98 -8.91 -18.77
C ASN A 724 -30.76 -9.14 -19.70
N SER A 725 -30.78 -8.59 -20.93
CA SER A 725 -29.58 -8.51 -21.79
C SER A 725 -28.61 -7.40 -21.35
N SER A 726 -29.04 -6.52 -20.44
CA SER A 726 -28.27 -5.37 -19.97
C SER A 726 -27.15 -5.76 -19.01
N LEU A 727 -27.37 -6.70 -18.09
CA LEU A 727 -26.37 -7.09 -17.07
C LEU A 727 -25.12 -7.74 -17.64
N LEU A 728 -25.28 -8.65 -18.62
CA LEU A 728 -24.13 -9.24 -19.29
C LEU A 728 -23.34 -8.18 -20.07
N ARG A 729 -24.03 -7.24 -20.73
CA ARG A 729 -23.39 -6.14 -21.44
C ARG A 729 -22.67 -5.22 -20.45
N ALA A 730 -23.29 -4.89 -19.32
CA ALA A 730 -22.69 -4.12 -18.24
C ALA A 730 -21.44 -4.82 -17.69
N TYR A 731 -21.47 -6.16 -17.53
CA TYR A 731 -20.30 -6.93 -17.11
C TYR A 731 -19.14 -6.81 -18.11
N ILE A 732 -19.44 -7.00 -19.41
CA ILE A 732 -18.42 -6.92 -20.47
C ILE A 732 -17.84 -5.50 -20.56
N CYS A 733 -18.68 -4.47 -20.47
CA CYS A 733 -18.26 -3.07 -20.54
C CYS A 733 -17.60 -2.58 -19.25
N GLY A 734 -17.99 -3.10 -18.08
CA GLY A 734 -17.67 -2.51 -16.78
C GLY A 734 -18.27 -1.11 -16.56
N ILE A 735 -19.35 -0.78 -17.27
CA ILE A 735 -20.11 0.48 -17.16
C ILE A 735 -21.60 0.16 -17.29
#